data_AF-A0A1V5YPS8-F1
#
_entry.id   AF-A0A1V5YPS8-F1
#
_cell.length_a   1.000
_cell.length_b   1.000
_cell.length_c   1.000
_cell.angle_alpha   90.00
_cell.angle_beta   90.00
_cell.angle_gamma   90.00
#
_symmetry.space_group_name_H-M   'P 1'
#
loop_
_entity.id
_entity.type
_entity.pdbx_description
1 polymer ?
#
loop_
_entity_poly.entity_id
_entity_poly.type
_entity_poly.pdbx_seq_one_letter_code
_entity_poly.pdbx_strand_id
1 'polypeptide(L)'
;MRKSFLFIICLFTLGILNAQKSIPISTFEDLNTLLRNNLFSDFYLTNDIIIPEGTEWLPIGKPADWDGNPSSLLNFSGKLDGKGFSIKNLKITTGSDFSGLFARLIDPCVIKNLGLENVDILGGNPTGALSGTMFGDFRSDFEDAVTIENVFVTGVIKGSTQVGGIVGRNNNNPKNTIRNCYVNVQVEATASIDAFAGGIVGCLNTGRRLNINRVYVCGNIRANTAASKSYAGGIVGYVNNNNSATILEITESCVLASAIEGLNTGLLYNIPQNFAGTVNSTTNYALEGLSGNNSEVGRLNMNECTKAFFQQELHWDFDKIWEMTESDNLPVFSWKNVQEENENEENDKFRYYGFKLLDFLNERYYKRDTELYVETVKSQTLEKGDNAFLWPAAHIIRALSWGALLDEKYKPRLASFVNKIDWYKNGPGYGAIRNGQRFFDDNGLISYAIMLAYEKHFSDDQTVLDKALFAANYCLSYKDEFWGLPQTETNLNEGIFYLGPVNPMASAFAMLYTISQKQEDLDIATTYYDVLTDGLKDLTYPKTPLIYRSGSKYTDGVWTGNTAGPRAANTCGVAILGVRLYAITGDVKYLNEARAMTDAVLNRWYTKSGGFSEISMWGGNAVIDLLCELYEYDPNQKWYDAAVDIVNYLIDKGRDKSGFYPTGSQPDHGNWSKDRSNLDPPEEITVMSQACAANAILRLACLQDKMASGYDETWVKKSFKIYPNPAKEYIYVDDTVDMPTIEIYNLSGERLLSAAGNRLNISDLSKGAYIVKVIINHTTYQSKLIKN
;
A
#
# COMPACT_ATOMS: atom_id res chain seq x y z
N MET A 1 -44.82 -38.53 -11.14
CA MET A 1 -43.60 -39.36 -11.18
C MET A 1 -42.62 -38.74 -12.17
N ARG A 2 -41.70 -37.89 -11.67
CA ARG A 2 -40.58 -37.32 -12.44
C ARG A 2 -39.37 -38.25 -12.24
N LYS A 3 -38.78 -38.72 -13.33
CA LYS A 3 -37.48 -39.42 -13.31
C LYS A 3 -36.39 -38.44 -13.73
N SER A 4 -35.39 -38.36 -12.87
CA SER A 4 -34.18 -37.56 -12.94
C SER A 4 -33.30 -37.96 -14.12
N PHE A 5 -32.82 -36.98 -14.87
CA PHE A 5 -31.61 -37.10 -15.69
C PHE A 5 -30.56 -36.14 -15.11
N LEU A 6 -29.55 -36.75 -14.51
CA LEU A 6 -28.37 -36.15 -13.92
C LEU A 6 -27.48 -35.68 -15.09
N PHE A 7 -27.35 -34.37 -15.30
CA PHE A 7 -26.29 -33.83 -16.16
C PHE A 7 -25.05 -33.59 -15.31
N ILE A 8 -23.94 -34.17 -15.76
CA ILE A 8 -22.62 -34.16 -15.15
C ILE A 8 -22.12 -32.71 -15.11
N ILE A 9 -22.20 -32.07 -13.93
CA ILE A 9 -21.39 -30.89 -13.59
C ILE A 9 -20.08 -31.47 -13.05
N CYS A 10 -19.14 -31.73 -13.97
CA CYS A 10 -17.80 -32.15 -13.61
C CYS A 10 -17.03 -30.92 -13.12
N LEU A 11 -16.71 -30.94 -11.83
CA LEU A 11 -15.60 -30.26 -11.15
C LEU A 11 -14.67 -29.41 -12.04
N PHE A 12 -14.86 -28.10 -11.97
CA PHE A 12 -13.78 -27.10 -11.98
C PHE A 12 -14.05 -26.07 -10.88
N THR A 13 -14.20 -26.55 -9.65
CA THR A 13 -14.09 -25.74 -8.43
C THR A 13 -12.87 -26.23 -7.68
N LEU A 14 -11.70 -25.69 -8.05
CA LEU A 14 -10.46 -25.59 -7.27
C LEU A 14 -9.37 -25.04 -8.20
N GLY A 15 -9.63 -23.83 -8.71
CA GLY A 15 -8.60 -22.95 -9.22
C GLY A 15 -8.20 -22.03 -8.08
N ILE A 16 -6.97 -22.18 -7.63
CA ILE A 16 -6.28 -21.39 -6.61
C ILE A 16 -6.65 -19.91 -6.76
N LEU A 17 -7.18 -19.29 -5.69
CA LEU A 17 -7.21 -17.83 -5.53
C LEU A 17 -5.75 -17.39 -5.31
N ASN A 18 -4.95 -17.48 -6.37
CA ASN A 18 -3.75 -16.69 -6.48
C ASN A 18 -4.27 -15.27 -6.65
N ALA A 19 -3.81 -14.34 -5.80
CA ALA A 19 -3.85 -12.94 -6.16
C ALA A 19 -3.25 -12.85 -7.57
N GLN A 20 -4.09 -12.61 -8.58
CA GLN A 20 -3.64 -12.66 -9.96
C GLN A 20 -2.72 -11.45 -10.13
N LYS A 21 -1.41 -11.70 -10.08
CA LYS A 21 -0.39 -10.71 -10.40
C LYS A 21 -0.76 -10.12 -11.76
N SER A 22 -0.83 -8.79 -11.83
CA SER A 22 -1.14 -8.10 -13.07
C SER A 22 -0.21 -8.56 -14.20
N ILE A 23 -0.74 -8.71 -15.40
CA ILE A 23 -0.07 -9.35 -16.53
C ILE A 23 0.70 -8.28 -17.33
N PRO A 24 2.04 -8.38 -17.45
CA PRO A 24 2.81 -7.45 -18.28
C PRO A 24 2.53 -7.67 -19.77
N ILE A 25 2.50 -6.57 -20.52
CA ILE A 25 2.39 -6.55 -21.98
C ILE A 25 3.61 -5.80 -22.51
N SER A 26 4.48 -6.50 -23.23
CA SER A 26 5.74 -5.93 -23.73
C SER A 26 5.77 -5.79 -25.24
N THR A 27 4.90 -6.50 -25.96
CA THR A 27 4.87 -6.57 -27.42
C THR A 27 3.46 -6.51 -28.01
N PHE A 28 3.37 -6.29 -29.33
CA PHE A 28 2.10 -6.40 -30.06
C PHE A 28 1.47 -7.80 -29.92
N GLU A 29 2.26 -8.86 -29.92
CA GLU A 29 1.73 -10.22 -29.78
C GLU A 29 1.13 -10.45 -28.40
N ASP A 30 1.75 -9.93 -27.34
CA ASP A 30 1.19 -9.96 -25.99
C ASP A 30 -0.15 -9.20 -25.94
N LEU A 31 -0.18 -7.99 -26.52
CA LEU A 31 -1.39 -7.18 -26.62
C LEU A 31 -2.49 -7.93 -27.38
N ASN A 32 -2.14 -8.60 -28.48
CA ASN A 32 -3.10 -9.26 -29.35
C ASN A 32 -3.58 -10.62 -28.79
N THR A 33 -2.81 -11.27 -27.92
CA THR A 33 -3.16 -12.60 -27.38
C THR A 33 -3.63 -12.55 -25.93
N LEU A 34 -2.88 -11.93 -25.04
CA LEU A 34 -3.14 -11.98 -23.60
C LEU A 34 -4.42 -11.23 -23.22
N LEU A 35 -4.60 -10.01 -23.74
CA LEU A 35 -5.81 -9.22 -23.50
C LEU A 35 -7.06 -9.90 -24.04
N ARG A 36 -6.99 -10.49 -25.25
CA ARG A 36 -8.14 -11.17 -25.87
C ARG A 36 -8.57 -12.41 -25.09
N ASN A 37 -7.62 -13.11 -24.46
CA ASN A 37 -7.88 -14.35 -23.73
C ASN A 37 -8.24 -14.13 -22.25
N ASN A 38 -7.97 -12.96 -21.67
CA ASN A 38 -8.17 -12.71 -20.24
C ASN A 38 -8.87 -11.36 -19.98
N LEU A 39 -10.11 -11.22 -20.47
CA LEU A 39 -10.87 -9.95 -20.44
C LEU A 39 -11.25 -9.43 -19.04
N PHE A 40 -11.07 -10.23 -18.00
CA PHE A 40 -11.35 -9.90 -16.60
C PHE A 40 -10.08 -9.66 -15.77
N SER A 41 -8.90 -9.75 -16.38
CA SER A 41 -7.61 -9.65 -15.69
C SER A 41 -7.02 -8.24 -15.79
N ASP A 42 -6.13 -7.93 -14.86
CA ASP A 42 -5.40 -6.66 -14.84
C ASP A 42 -4.11 -6.75 -15.64
N PHE A 43 -3.84 -5.76 -16.48
CA PHE A 43 -2.67 -5.66 -17.34
C PHE A 43 -1.90 -4.37 -17.11
N TYR A 44 -0.60 -4.40 -17.42
CA TYR A 44 0.19 -3.19 -17.56
C TYR A 44 1.18 -3.28 -18.72
N LEU A 45 1.47 -2.14 -19.35
CA LEU A 45 2.50 -2.07 -20.38
C LEU A 45 3.89 -1.97 -19.74
N THR A 46 4.88 -2.60 -20.38
CA THR A 46 6.29 -2.45 -20.01
C THR A 46 7.10 -1.72 -21.08
N ASN A 47 6.51 -1.45 -22.24
CA ASN A 47 7.09 -0.76 -23.39
C ASN A 47 5.98 -0.12 -24.21
N ASP A 48 6.34 0.82 -25.08
CA ASP A 48 5.48 1.23 -26.18
C ASP A 48 5.16 0.02 -27.08
N ILE A 49 3.87 -0.14 -27.42
CA ILE A 49 3.40 -1.22 -28.26
C ILE A 49 3.16 -0.68 -29.67
N ILE A 50 3.98 -1.11 -30.62
CA ILE A 50 3.85 -0.71 -32.02
C ILE A 50 3.04 -1.78 -32.75
N ILE A 51 1.82 -1.43 -33.20
CA ILE A 51 1.04 -2.31 -34.06
C ILE A 51 1.72 -2.33 -35.45
N PRO A 52 2.04 -3.53 -36.00
CA PRO A 52 2.73 -3.62 -37.28
C PRO A 52 1.96 -2.97 -38.43
N GLU A 53 2.68 -2.34 -39.36
CA GLU A 53 2.07 -1.75 -40.56
C GLU A 53 1.24 -2.77 -41.35
N GLY A 54 0.08 -2.36 -41.85
CA GLY A 54 -0.84 -3.23 -42.58
C GLY A 54 -1.71 -4.13 -41.71
N THR A 55 -1.54 -4.11 -40.38
CA THR A 55 -2.41 -4.83 -39.46
C THR A 55 -3.79 -4.17 -39.38
N GLU A 56 -4.84 -4.91 -39.75
CA GLU A 56 -6.22 -4.51 -39.49
C GLU A 56 -6.60 -4.89 -38.05
N TRP A 57 -6.94 -3.90 -37.22
CA TRP A 57 -7.27 -4.16 -35.83
C TRP A 57 -8.71 -4.64 -35.68
N LEU A 58 -8.87 -5.83 -35.09
CA LEU A 58 -10.15 -6.30 -34.57
C LEU A 58 -10.32 -5.79 -33.13
N PRO A 59 -11.33 -4.96 -32.81
CA PRO A 59 -11.55 -4.48 -31.44
C PRO A 59 -11.57 -5.61 -30.42
N ILE A 60 -10.89 -5.44 -29.27
CA ILE A 60 -10.86 -6.44 -28.20
C ILE A 60 -12.29 -6.66 -27.70
N GLY A 61 -12.68 -7.93 -27.58
CA GLY A 61 -14.04 -8.34 -27.25
C GLY A 61 -14.98 -8.45 -28.46
N LYS A 62 -14.51 -8.20 -29.69
CA LYS A 62 -15.25 -8.52 -30.91
C LYS A 62 -14.82 -9.89 -31.46
N PRO A 63 -15.73 -10.86 -31.67
CA PRO A 63 -15.42 -12.12 -32.36
C PRO A 63 -14.96 -11.86 -33.80
N ALA A 64 -14.10 -12.73 -34.34
CA ALA A 64 -13.60 -12.58 -35.72
C ALA A 64 -14.70 -12.73 -36.77
N ASP A 65 -15.73 -13.52 -36.45
CA ASP A 65 -16.92 -13.81 -37.25
C ASP A 65 -18.15 -13.03 -36.77
N TRP A 66 -17.94 -11.84 -36.18
CA TRP A 66 -19.03 -11.05 -35.61
C TRP A 66 -20.17 -10.81 -36.61
N ASP A 67 -21.37 -11.22 -36.24
CA ASP A 67 -22.59 -11.25 -37.05
C ASP A 67 -23.35 -9.91 -37.07
N GLY A 68 -22.78 -8.87 -36.45
CA GLY A 68 -23.45 -7.59 -36.25
C GLY A 68 -24.39 -7.55 -35.04
N ASN A 69 -24.51 -8.65 -34.27
CA ASN A 69 -25.35 -8.68 -33.08
C ASN A 69 -24.61 -8.13 -31.85
N PRO A 70 -25.07 -7.05 -31.20
CA PRO A 70 -24.40 -6.54 -30.00
C PRO A 70 -24.33 -7.55 -28.84
N SER A 71 -25.22 -8.55 -28.79
CA SER A 71 -25.20 -9.58 -27.74
C SER A 71 -24.05 -10.59 -27.88
N SER A 72 -23.42 -10.71 -29.04
CA SER A 72 -22.27 -11.62 -29.27
C SER A 72 -20.91 -11.00 -28.94
N LEU A 73 -20.87 -9.69 -28.63
CA LEU A 73 -19.68 -9.03 -28.14
C LEU A 73 -19.33 -9.51 -26.72
N LEU A 74 -18.05 -9.48 -26.37
CA LEU A 74 -17.52 -9.65 -25.03
C LEU A 74 -17.17 -8.28 -24.42
N ASN A 75 -16.93 -8.25 -23.12
CA ASN A 75 -16.65 -7.02 -22.38
C ASN A 75 -15.31 -7.11 -21.70
N PHE A 76 -14.56 -6.02 -21.70
CA PHE A 76 -13.39 -5.88 -20.85
C PHE A 76 -13.77 -5.22 -19.52
N SER A 77 -13.47 -5.89 -18.41
CA SER A 77 -13.70 -5.43 -17.03
C SER A 77 -12.44 -5.52 -16.15
N GLY A 78 -11.27 -5.57 -16.78
CA GLY A 78 -10.00 -5.56 -16.08
C GLY A 78 -9.44 -4.14 -15.95
N LYS A 79 -8.23 -4.05 -15.40
CA LYS A 79 -7.39 -2.86 -15.49
C LYS A 79 -6.45 -2.94 -16.71
N LEU A 80 -6.23 -1.83 -17.41
CA LEU A 80 -5.09 -1.66 -18.32
C LEU A 80 -4.33 -0.39 -17.90
N ASP A 81 -3.14 -0.58 -17.34
CA ASP A 81 -2.24 0.50 -16.93
C ASP A 81 -1.12 0.66 -17.96
N GLY A 82 -1.12 1.75 -18.73
CA GLY A 82 -0.05 2.03 -19.68
C GLY A 82 1.28 2.31 -19.00
N LYS A 83 1.32 2.63 -17.69
CA LYS A 83 2.55 3.04 -16.97
C LYS A 83 3.36 4.11 -17.71
N GLY A 84 2.69 4.95 -18.49
CA GLY A 84 3.28 5.99 -19.33
C GLY A 84 3.77 5.56 -20.71
N PHE A 85 3.53 4.31 -21.10
CA PHE A 85 3.73 3.82 -22.46
C PHE A 85 2.47 3.99 -23.33
N SER A 86 2.66 3.91 -24.64
CA SER A 86 1.62 4.11 -25.65
C SER A 86 1.42 2.89 -26.54
N ILE A 87 0.19 2.69 -27.02
CA ILE A 87 -0.12 1.81 -28.15
C ILE A 87 -0.17 2.67 -29.41
N LYS A 88 0.62 2.31 -30.43
CA LYS A 88 0.83 3.12 -31.64
C LYS A 88 0.28 2.44 -32.88
N ASN A 89 -0.16 3.26 -33.85
CA ASN A 89 -0.57 2.84 -35.19
C ASN A 89 -1.81 1.93 -35.21
N LEU A 90 -2.74 2.15 -34.29
CA LEU A 90 -4.01 1.44 -34.25
C LEU A 90 -4.84 1.77 -35.51
N LYS A 91 -5.05 0.77 -36.37
CA LYS A 91 -5.74 0.96 -37.65
C LYS A 91 -7.00 0.12 -37.75
N ILE A 92 -8.13 0.76 -38.08
CA ILE A 92 -9.41 0.11 -38.38
C ILE A 92 -9.92 0.71 -39.68
N THR A 93 -10.14 -0.09 -40.72
CA THR A 93 -10.65 0.36 -42.02
C THR A 93 -12.01 -0.22 -42.38
N THR A 94 -12.52 -1.17 -41.58
CA THR A 94 -13.75 -1.93 -41.88
C THR A 94 -15.03 -1.11 -41.90
N GLY A 95 -15.09 0.05 -41.23
CA GLY A 95 -16.34 0.79 -41.03
C GLY A 95 -17.34 0.04 -40.13
N SER A 96 -16.89 -0.97 -39.38
CA SER A 96 -17.76 -1.81 -38.56
C SER A 96 -18.20 -1.12 -37.26
N ASP A 97 -19.38 -1.48 -36.78
CA ASP A 97 -19.95 -1.04 -35.50
C ASP A 97 -19.10 -1.46 -34.30
N PHE A 98 -19.17 -0.73 -33.18
CA PHE A 98 -18.36 -0.95 -31.96
C PHE A 98 -16.85 -0.96 -32.24
N SER A 99 -16.34 0.18 -32.70
CA SER A 99 -14.94 0.33 -33.11
C SER A 99 -14.12 1.12 -32.08
N GLY A 100 -12.87 0.70 -31.91
CA GLY A 100 -11.87 1.22 -30.99
C GLY A 100 -10.84 0.14 -30.62
N LEU A 101 -9.93 0.45 -29.70
CA LEU A 101 -9.05 -0.58 -29.11
C LEU A 101 -9.89 -1.72 -28.53
N PHE A 102 -10.93 -1.37 -27.78
CA PHE A 102 -11.95 -2.27 -27.26
C PHE A 102 -13.29 -2.08 -27.99
N ALA A 103 -14.05 -3.17 -28.12
CA ALA A 103 -15.44 -3.07 -28.54
C ALA A 103 -16.30 -2.46 -27.42
N ARG A 104 -16.14 -2.98 -26.19
CA ARG A 104 -16.87 -2.53 -25.01
C ARG A 104 -16.06 -2.63 -23.72
N LEU A 105 -16.17 -1.59 -22.90
CA LEU A 105 -15.72 -1.56 -21.50
C LEU A 105 -16.95 -1.73 -20.58
N ILE A 106 -16.83 -2.54 -19.54
CA ILE A 106 -17.88 -2.73 -18.51
C ILE A 106 -17.30 -2.55 -17.11
N ASP A 107 -18.08 -2.00 -16.19
CA ASP A 107 -17.69 -1.89 -14.78
C ASP A 107 -17.51 -3.27 -14.09
N PRO A 108 -16.61 -3.38 -13.09
CA PRO A 108 -15.54 -2.41 -12.79
C PRO A 108 -14.49 -2.42 -13.91
N CYS A 109 -13.99 -1.27 -14.35
CA CYS A 109 -12.92 -1.20 -15.35
C CYS A 109 -12.09 0.07 -15.18
N VAL A 110 -10.77 -0.07 -15.31
CA VAL A 110 -9.84 1.07 -15.20
C VAL A 110 -8.86 1.05 -16.37
N ILE A 111 -8.90 2.08 -17.21
CA ILE A 111 -7.88 2.31 -18.22
C ILE A 111 -7.10 3.56 -17.80
N LYS A 112 -5.78 3.45 -17.63
CA LYS A 112 -4.98 4.58 -17.18
C LYS A 112 -3.57 4.69 -17.72
N ASN A 113 -3.01 5.89 -17.65
CA ASN A 113 -1.61 6.20 -17.96
C ASN A 113 -1.17 5.70 -19.34
N LEU A 114 -2.03 5.88 -20.35
CA LEU A 114 -1.91 5.23 -21.66
C LEU A 114 -2.03 6.25 -22.79
N GLY A 115 -1.08 6.23 -23.72
CA GLY A 115 -1.24 6.90 -25.01
C GLY A 115 -1.83 6.00 -26.09
N LEU A 116 -2.74 6.53 -26.90
CA LEU A 116 -3.13 5.97 -28.19
C LEU A 116 -2.59 6.88 -29.29
N GLU A 117 -1.42 6.54 -29.79
CA GLU A 117 -0.67 7.41 -30.71
C GLU A 117 -0.90 7.00 -32.17
N ASN A 118 -1.15 7.99 -33.03
CA ASN A 118 -1.31 7.78 -34.47
C ASN A 118 -2.40 6.74 -34.81
N VAL A 119 -3.60 6.93 -34.26
CA VAL A 119 -4.75 6.08 -34.62
C VAL A 119 -5.29 6.47 -36.00
N ASP A 120 -5.74 5.50 -36.78
CA ASP A 120 -6.42 5.68 -38.06
C ASP A 120 -7.67 4.78 -38.06
N ILE A 121 -8.78 5.33 -37.56
CA ILE A 121 -10.00 4.57 -37.29
C ILE A 121 -11.13 5.04 -38.20
N LEU A 122 -11.60 4.14 -39.05
CA LEU A 122 -12.85 4.22 -39.78
C LEU A 122 -13.82 3.16 -39.21
N GLY A 123 -14.72 3.61 -38.34
CA GLY A 123 -15.71 2.76 -37.67
C GLY A 123 -17.15 3.02 -38.12
N GLY A 124 -18.09 2.27 -37.54
CA GLY A 124 -19.53 2.41 -37.71
C GLY A 124 -20.16 3.13 -36.52
N ASN A 125 -21.11 2.47 -35.88
CA ASN A 125 -21.84 2.93 -34.70
C ASN A 125 -21.71 1.93 -33.54
N PRO A 126 -21.25 2.32 -32.34
CA PRO A 126 -20.50 3.54 -32.00
C PRO A 126 -19.00 3.36 -32.22
N THR A 127 -18.27 4.48 -32.32
CA THR A 127 -16.83 4.52 -32.63
C THR A 127 -16.08 5.47 -31.69
N GLY A 128 -15.00 5.01 -31.06
CA GLY A 128 -14.03 5.86 -30.37
C GLY A 128 -12.63 5.27 -30.45
N ALA A 129 -11.58 6.02 -30.10
CA ALA A 129 -10.23 5.46 -30.16
C ALA A 129 -10.01 4.35 -29.12
N LEU A 130 -10.44 4.59 -27.89
CA LEU A 130 -10.29 3.63 -26.82
C LEU A 130 -11.39 2.57 -26.87
N SER A 131 -12.64 2.99 -27.02
CA SER A 131 -13.76 2.05 -27.07
C SER A 131 -14.93 2.54 -27.91
N GLY A 132 -15.61 1.60 -28.56
CA GLY A 132 -16.91 1.86 -29.16
C GLY A 132 -17.92 2.26 -28.08
N THR A 133 -18.03 1.47 -27.02
CA THR A 133 -18.96 1.73 -25.91
C THR A 133 -18.28 1.57 -24.55
N MET A 134 -18.59 2.46 -23.62
CA MET A 134 -18.50 2.14 -22.20
C MET A 134 -19.91 1.98 -21.65
N PHE A 135 -20.14 0.93 -20.87
CA PHE A 135 -21.42 0.68 -20.23
C PHE A 135 -21.17 0.03 -18.88
N GLY A 136 -22.24 -0.19 -18.15
CA GLY A 136 -22.23 -0.87 -16.88
C GLY A 136 -23.48 -1.69 -16.62
N ASP A 137 -23.33 -2.67 -15.74
CA ASP A 137 -24.39 -3.61 -15.38
C ASP A 137 -25.40 -2.94 -14.43
N PHE A 138 -26.69 -3.20 -14.62
CA PHE A 138 -27.80 -2.55 -13.89
C PHE A 138 -27.97 -3.17 -12.49
N ARG A 139 -26.92 -3.14 -11.67
CA ARG A 139 -26.96 -3.55 -10.26
C ARG A 139 -27.04 -2.31 -9.39
N SER A 140 -28.13 -2.17 -8.66
CA SER A 140 -28.49 -0.98 -7.88
C SER A 140 -27.69 -0.79 -6.58
N ASP A 141 -26.72 -1.66 -6.32
CA ASP A 141 -25.98 -1.81 -5.06
C ASP A 141 -24.46 -1.69 -5.21
N PHE A 142 -23.92 -1.53 -6.43
CA PHE A 142 -22.48 -1.41 -6.67
C PHE A 142 -22.07 0.02 -7.08
N GLU A 143 -20.99 0.51 -6.47
CA GLU A 143 -20.30 1.76 -6.85
C GLU A 143 -19.33 1.57 -8.04
N ASP A 144 -19.23 0.36 -8.57
CA ASP A 144 -18.30 -0.01 -9.64
C ASP A 144 -18.52 0.89 -10.86
N ALA A 145 -17.47 1.41 -11.48
CA ALA A 145 -17.59 2.28 -12.64
C ALA A 145 -16.51 1.96 -13.69
N VAL A 146 -16.72 2.42 -14.92
CA VAL A 146 -15.64 2.56 -15.89
C VAL A 146 -14.93 3.88 -15.63
N THR A 147 -13.63 3.79 -15.32
CA THR A 147 -12.74 4.95 -15.13
C THR A 147 -11.68 4.98 -16.22
N ILE A 148 -11.62 6.10 -16.94
CA ILE A 148 -10.57 6.40 -17.91
C ILE A 148 -9.81 7.61 -17.39
N GLU A 149 -8.52 7.45 -17.08
CA GLU A 149 -7.70 8.53 -16.50
C GLU A 149 -6.30 8.62 -17.11
N ASN A 150 -5.77 9.82 -17.29
CA ASN A 150 -4.40 10.01 -17.82
C ASN A 150 -4.23 9.33 -19.19
N VAL A 151 -5.20 9.53 -20.09
CA VAL A 151 -5.21 8.97 -21.45
C VAL A 151 -5.13 10.07 -22.48
N PHE A 152 -4.32 9.87 -23.52
CA PHE A 152 -4.33 10.74 -24.68
C PHE A 152 -4.53 10.00 -25.99
N VAL A 153 -5.05 10.72 -26.99
CA VAL A 153 -5.28 10.19 -28.33
C VAL A 153 -4.76 11.16 -29.39
N THR A 154 -3.99 10.66 -30.36
CA THR A 154 -3.56 11.38 -31.56
C THR A 154 -3.89 10.59 -32.83
N GLY A 155 -4.06 11.26 -33.98
CA GLY A 155 -4.44 10.64 -35.26
C GLY A 155 -5.79 11.11 -35.81
N VAL A 156 -6.55 10.20 -36.42
CA VAL A 156 -7.83 10.46 -37.11
C VAL A 156 -8.87 9.43 -36.73
N ILE A 157 -10.09 9.90 -36.41
CA ILE A 157 -11.22 9.05 -36.06
C ILE A 157 -12.44 9.47 -36.87
N LYS A 158 -12.97 8.54 -37.65
CA LYS A 158 -14.13 8.71 -38.50
C LYS A 158 -15.13 7.60 -38.24
N GLY A 159 -16.41 7.95 -38.17
CA GLY A 159 -17.47 6.97 -38.02
C GLY A 159 -18.79 7.40 -38.61
N SER A 160 -19.78 6.51 -38.47
CA SER A 160 -21.12 6.72 -39.00
C SER A 160 -21.92 7.70 -38.12
N THR A 161 -22.46 7.26 -36.98
CA THR A 161 -23.35 8.10 -36.14
C THR A 161 -22.68 8.62 -34.88
N GLN A 162 -22.19 7.76 -33.98
CA GLN A 162 -21.76 8.16 -32.63
C GLN A 162 -20.26 8.04 -32.49
N VAL A 163 -19.56 9.16 -32.68
CA VAL A 163 -18.11 9.20 -32.82
C VAL A 163 -17.52 10.10 -31.75
N GLY A 164 -16.70 9.52 -30.87
CA GLY A 164 -15.99 10.23 -29.82
C GLY A 164 -14.48 10.14 -29.99
N GLY A 165 -13.75 11.16 -29.52
CA GLY A 165 -12.28 11.10 -29.47
C GLY A 165 -11.74 9.94 -28.65
N ILE A 166 -12.39 9.62 -27.51
CA ILE A 166 -12.02 8.50 -26.64
C ILE A 166 -13.08 7.40 -26.70
N VAL A 167 -14.35 7.74 -26.50
CA VAL A 167 -15.46 6.77 -26.41
C VAL A 167 -16.59 7.13 -27.36
N GLY A 168 -17.06 6.18 -28.17
CA GLY A 168 -18.19 6.44 -29.07
C GLY A 168 -19.51 6.67 -28.34
N ARG A 169 -19.86 5.79 -27.39
CA ARG A 169 -21.10 5.86 -26.60
C ARG A 169 -20.84 5.58 -25.12
N ASN A 170 -21.39 6.42 -24.24
CA ASN A 170 -21.65 6.07 -22.85
C ASN A 170 -23.06 5.49 -22.70
N ASN A 171 -23.18 4.27 -22.17
CA ASN A 171 -24.42 3.51 -22.02
C ASN A 171 -24.55 2.90 -20.60
N ASN A 172 -25.60 2.10 -20.34
CA ASN A 172 -26.16 1.59 -19.06
C ASN A 172 -25.34 1.77 -17.75
N ASN A 173 -25.97 2.23 -16.66
CA ASN A 173 -25.48 2.33 -15.26
C ASN A 173 -24.11 3.04 -14.99
N PRO A 174 -23.52 2.96 -13.77
CA PRO A 174 -23.32 4.00 -12.73
C PRO A 174 -22.30 5.14 -13.06
N LYS A 175 -21.61 5.75 -12.09
CA LYS A 175 -20.88 7.04 -12.19
C LYS A 175 -19.58 6.97 -13.04
N ASN A 176 -19.67 6.62 -14.33
CA ASN A 176 -18.53 6.58 -15.25
C ASN A 176 -17.76 7.90 -15.25
N THR A 177 -16.43 7.80 -15.28
CA THR A 177 -15.54 8.95 -15.16
C THR A 177 -14.48 8.95 -16.26
N ILE A 178 -14.33 10.07 -16.95
CA ILE A 178 -13.21 10.36 -17.84
C ILE A 178 -12.48 11.58 -17.28
N ARG A 179 -11.21 11.45 -16.89
CA ARG A 179 -10.49 12.59 -16.30
C ARG A 179 -9.04 12.68 -16.68
N ASN A 180 -8.48 13.87 -16.61
CA ASN A 180 -7.08 14.12 -16.94
C ASN A 180 -6.75 13.54 -18.33
N CYS A 181 -7.50 13.88 -19.36
CA CYS A 181 -7.35 13.26 -20.69
C CYS A 181 -7.25 14.33 -21.77
N TYR A 182 -6.56 14.02 -22.87
CA TYR A 182 -6.56 14.93 -24.01
C TYR A 182 -6.70 14.27 -25.36
N VAL A 183 -7.39 14.95 -26.27
CA VAL A 183 -7.65 14.46 -27.62
C VAL A 183 -7.15 15.47 -28.64
N ASN A 184 -6.16 15.06 -29.43
CA ASN A 184 -5.64 15.84 -30.55
C ASN A 184 -5.85 15.07 -31.86
N VAL A 185 -7.12 14.86 -32.22
CA VAL A 185 -7.54 14.11 -33.42
C VAL A 185 -8.65 14.83 -34.17
N GLN A 186 -8.72 14.61 -35.48
CA GLN A 186 -9.96 14.91 -36.21
C GLN A 186 -11.03 13.87 -35.83
N VAL A 187 -12.17 14.32 -35.33
CA VAL A 187 -13.34 13.48 -35.01
C VAL A 187 -14.45 13.78 -36.02
N GLU A 188 -14.85 12.79 -36.82
CA GLU A 188 -15.87 12.98 -37.87
C GLU A 188 -17.01 11.94 -37.80
N ALA A 189 -18.25 12.40 -37.59
CA ALA A 189 -19.47 11.62 -37.75
C ALA A 189 -20.14 11.92 -39.10
N THR A 190 -20.30 10.90 -39.94
CA THR A 190 -20.65 11.05 -41.37
C THR A 190 -22.09 10.72 -41.74
N ALA A 191 -22.84 10.08 -40.86
CA ALA A 191 -24.21 9.65 -41.14
C ALA A 191 -25.10 10.83 -41.59
N SER A 192 -26.07 10.54 -42.46
CA SER A 192 -27.04 11.53 -42.93
C SER A 192 -28.16 11.82 -41.91
N ILE A 193 -28.21 11.06 -40.81
CA ILE A 193 -29.13 11.22 -39.69
C ILE A 193 -28.38 10.79 -38.43
N ASP A 194 -28.61 11.48 -37.31
CA ASP A 194 -28.04 11.15 -35.99
C ASP A 194 -26.49 11.10 -35.98
N ALA A 195 -25.83 11.95 -36.77
CA ALA A 195 -24.38 12.13 -36.72
C ALA A 195 -23.99 12.97 -35.50
N PHE A 196 -23.55 12.30 -34.43
CA PHE A 196 -23.09 12.86 -33.17
C PHE A 196 -21.57 12.74 -33.06
N ALA A 197 -20.87 13.86 -33.20
CA ALA A 197 -19.42 13.95 -33.06
C ALA A 197 -19.06 14.68 -31.76
N GLY A 198 -18.30 14.04 -30.88
CA GLY A 198 -17.83 14.63 -29.63
C GLY A 198 -16.32 14.56 -29.48
N GLY A 199 -15.70 15.64 -29.03
CA GLY A 199 -14.25 15.67 -28.83
C GLY A 199 -13.73 14.59 -27.87
N ILE A 200 -14.53 14.21 -26.87
CA ILE A 200 -14.22 13.10 -25.94
C ILE A 200 -15.22 11.94 -26.10
N VAL A 201 -16.52 12.23 -26.02
CA VAL A 201 -17.60 11.23 -26.09
C VAL A 201 -18.60 11.55 -27.19
N GLY A 202 -18.86 10.62 -28.10
CA GLY A 202 -19.81 10.85 -29.20
C GLY A 202 -21.25 11.03 -28.71
N CYS A 203 -21.74 10.10 -27.89
CA CYS A 203 -23.10 10.11 -27.37
C CYS A 203 -23.19 9.68 -25.90
N LEU A 204 -23.93 10.44 -25.09
CA LEU A 204 -24.40 10.00 -23.77
C LEU A 204 -25.82 9.45 -23.90
N ASN A 205 -26.01 8.13 -23.78
CA ASN A 205 -27.29 7.47 -24.04
C ASN A 205 -28.01 7.05 -22.74
N THR A 206 -29.31 7.37 -22.64
CA THR A 206 -30.37 7.03 -21.65
C THR A 206 -30.04 7.01 -20.15
N GLY A 207 -30.46 7.99 -19.34
CA GLY A 207 -30.70 7.81 -17.89
C GLY A 207 -29.47 7.63 -16.97
N ARG A 208 -28.31 8.22 -17.32
CA ARG A 208 -27.01 7.89 -16.71
C ARG A 208 -26.23 9.08 -16.19
N ARG A 209 -25.25 8.80 -15.32
CA ARG A 209 -24.24 9.76 -14.84
C ARG A 209 -22.97 9.63 -15.69
N LEU A 210 -22.37 10.76 -16.06
CA LEU A 210 -21.03 10.82 -16.65
C LEU A 210 -20.30 12.02 -16.05
N ASN A 211 -19.14 11.78 -15.45
CA ASN A 211 -18.24 12.82 -14.97
C ASN A 211 -17.06 12.94 -15.93
N ILE A 212 -16.85 14.15 -16.46
CA ILE A 212 -15.71 14.52 -17.27
C ILE A 212 -15.01 15.67 -16.58
N ASN A 213 -13.74 15.53 -16.24
CA ASN A 213 -13.01 16.65 -15.65
C ASN A 213 -11.55 16.72 -16.08
N ARG A 214 -11.01 17.94 -16.12
CA ARG A 214 -9.61 18.20 -16.51
C ARG A 214 -9.25 17.57 -17.84
N VAL A 215 -10.09 17.80 -18.85
CA VAL A 215 -9.83 17.33 -20.22
C VAL A 215 -9.59 18.48 -21.17
N TYR A 216 -8.86 18.23 -22.26
CA TYR A 216 -8.82 19.17 -23.38
C TYR A 216 -8.89 18.51 -24.76
N VAL A 217 -9.42 19.25 -25.73
CA VAL A 217 -9.55 18.80 -27.12
C VAL A 217 -8.96 19.84 -28.07
N CYS A 218 -8.11 19.44 -29.02
CA CYS A 218 -7.43 20.34 -29.96
C CYS A 218 -7.78 20.12 -31.44
N GLY A 219 -8.20 18.90 -31.81
CA GLY A 219 -8.51 18.58 -33.20
C GLY A 219 -9.89 19.07 -33.64
N ASN A 220 -10.13 19.05 -34.96
CA ASN A 220 -11.41 19.45 -35.56
C ASN A 220 -12.51 18.44 -35.23
N ILE A 221 -13.70 18.92 -34.85
CA ILE A 221 -14.86 18.09 -34.51
C ILE A 221 -15.96 18.36 -35.52
N ARG A 222 -16.35 17.33 -36.28
CA ARG A 222 -17.26 17.45 -37.40
C ARG A 222 -18.40 16.45 -37.35
N ALA A 223 -19.62 16.95 -37.41
CA ALA A 223 -20.82 16.19 -37.74
C ALA A 223 -21.32 16.60 -39.14
N ASN A 224 -22.00 15.67 -39.82
CA ASN A 224 -22.56 15.93 -41.14
C ASN A 224 -23.52 17.15 -41.13
N THR A 225 -23.29 18.12 -42.01
CA THR A 225 -24.03 19.39 -42.05
C THR A 225 -25.29 19.34 -42.93
N ALA A 226 -25.44 18.31 -43.77
CA ALA A 226 -26.58 18.13 -44.67
C ALA A 226 -27.74 17.33 -44.03
N ALA A 227 -27.62 16.99 -42.75
CA ALA A 227 -28.27 15.86 -42.11
C ALA A 227 -29.14 16.30 -40.92
N SER A 228 -30.41 15.90 -40.90
CA SER A 228 -31.32 16.17 -39.76
C SER A 228 -30.79 15.50 -38.49
N LYS A 229 -30.84 16.21 -37.34
CA LYS A 229 -30.33 15.73 -36.04
C LYS A 229 -28.82 15.43 -36.02
N SER A 230 -28.00 16.26 -36.66
CA SER A 230 -26.54 16.16 -36.54
C SER A 230 -26.00 17.17 -35.55
N TYR A 231 -25.13 16.71 -34.66
CA TYR A 231 -24.61 17.48 -33.52
C TYR A 231 -23.10 17.31 -33.39
N ALA A 232 -22.38 18.42 -33.34
CA ALA A 232 -20.97 18.45 -32.98
C ALA A 232 -20.81 19.15 -31.62
N GLY A 233 -20.13 18.51 -30.68
CA GLY A 233 -19.89 19.04 -29.35
C GLY A 233 -18.40 19.00 -29.00
N GLY A 234 -17.89 20.08 -28.41
CA GLY A 234 -16.47 20.18 -28.06
C GLY A 234 -15.98 19.05 -27.14
N ILE A 235 -16.83 18.55 -26.25
CA ILE A 235 -16.54 17.41 -25.37
C ILE A 235 -17.51 16.25 -25.62
N VAL A 236 -18.82 16.50 -25.55
CA VAL A 236 -19.87 15.49 -25.75
C VAL A 236 -20.69 15.84 -27.00
N GLY A 237 -20.78 14.93 -27.98
CA GLY A 237 -21.50 15.21 -29.22
C GLY A 237 -22.99 15.46 -29.00
N TYR A 238 -23.69 14.50 -28.39
CA TYR A 238 -25.11 14.63 -28.06
C TYR A 238 -25.51 13.82 -26.83
N VAL A 239 -26.42 14.37 -26.01
CA VAL A 239 -27.03 13.66 -24.89
C VAL A 239 -28.38 13.09 -25.32
N ASN A 240 -28.42 11.82 -25.66
CA ASN A 240 -29.66 11.12 -25.99
C ASN A 240 -30.29 10.49 -24.73
N ASN A 241 -31.03 11.27 -23.93
CA ASN A 241 -31.57 10.75 -22.67
C ASN A 241 -32.93 10.05 -22.79
N ASN A 242 -33.63 10.11 -23.93
CA ASN A 242 -35.01 9.59 -24.09
C ASN A 242 -35.91 9.90 -22.88
N ASN A 243 -35.87 11.13 -22.37
CA ASN A 243 -36.60 11.57 -21.17
C ASN A 243 -36.28 10.81 -19.86
N SER A 244 -35.14 10.14 -19.78
CA SER A 244 -34.65 9.47 -18.57
C SER A 244 -33.72 10.38 -17.77
N ALA A 245 -33.82 10.36 -16.44
CA ALA A 245 -33.01 11.18 -15.54
C ALA A 245 -31.49 10.98 -15.79
N THR A 246 -30.85 11.99 -16.37
CA THR A 246 -29.44 11.95 -16.79
C THR A 246 -28.65 13.02 -16.06
N ILE A 247 -27.42 12.72 -15.61
CA ILE A 247 -26.52 13.70 -15.01
C ILE A 247 -25.24 13.74 -15.83
N LEU A 248 -24.90 14.92 -16.33
CA LEU A 248 -23.62 15.17 -16.98
C LEU A 248 -22.85 16.20 -16.15
N GLU A 249 -21.67 15.83 -15.69
CA GLU A 249 -20.74 16.72 -15.00
C GLU A 249 -19.55 16.96 -15.93
N ILE A 250 -19.29 18.22 -16.26
CA ILE A 250 -18.11 18.66 -17.01
C ILE A 250 -17.45 19.77 -16.20
N THR A 251 -16.22 19.56 -15.72
CA THR A 251 -15.54 20.57 -14.92
C THR A 251 -14.10 20.78 -15.36
N GLU A 252 -13.58 22.00 -15.16
CA GLU A 252 -12.15 22.29 -15.26
C GLU A 252 -11.52 21.90 -16.61
N SER A 253 -12.30 22.00 -17.70
CA SER A 253 -11.95 21.45 -19.01
C SER A 253 -11.89 22.53 -20.11
N CYS A 254 -11.11 22.26 -21.15
CA CYS A 254 -10.87 23.19 -22.25
C CYS A 254 -11.25 22.62 -23.63
N VAL A 255 -11.93 23.43 -24.45
CA VAL A 255 -12.17 23.12 -25.87
C VAL A 255 -11.32 24.05 -26.72
N LEU A 256 -10.18 23.51 -27.13
CA LEU A 256 -9.13 24.18 -27.88
C LEU A 256 -9.11 23.70 -29.35
N ALA A 257 -10.25 23.20 -29.81
CA ALA A 257 -10.45 22.68 -31.15
C ALA A 257 -10.22 23.76 -32.21
N SER A 258 -9.68 23.38 -33.36
CA SER A 258 -9.54 24.30 -34.50
C SER A 258 -10.89 24.73 -35.08
N ALA A 259 -11.90 23.86 -35.00
CA ALA A 259 -13.29 24.13 -35.41
C ALA A 259 -14.26 23.12 -34.76
N ILE A 260 -15.53 23.53 -34.66
CA ILE A 260 -16.67 22.67 -34.35
C ILE A 260 -17.69 22.87 -35.46
N GLU A 261 -17.91 21.84 -36.27
CA GLU A 261 -18.71 21.90 -37.50
C GLU A 261 -19.87 20.92 -37.44
N GLY A 262 -21.09 21.40 -37.63
CA GLY A 262 -22.27 20.55 -37.66
C GLY A 262 -23.53 21.37 -37.91
N LEU A 263 -24.66 20.70 -38.15
CA LEU A 263 -25.96 21.39 -38.20
C LEU A 263 -26.28 22.09 -36.87
N ASN A 264 -25.91 21.44 -35.76
CA ASN A 264 -26.01 21.99 -34.42
C ASN A 264 -24.64 21.85 -33.74
N THR A 265 -24.16 22.93 -33.14
CA THR A 265 -22.87 22.94 -32.44
C THR A 265 -23.02 23.36 -30.98
N GLY A 266 -22.25 22.72 -30.11
CA GLY A 266 -22.14 23.03 -28.69
C GLY A 266 -20.68 23.17 -28.31
N LEU A 267 -20.33 24.21 -27.55
CA LEU A 267 -18.95 24.41 -27.11
C LEU A 267 -18.50 23.24 -26.24
N LEU A 268 -19.37 22.69 -25.40
CA LEU A 268 -19.10 21.48 -24.62
C LEU A 268 -19.99 20.33 -25.04
N TYR A 269 -21.31 20.57 -25.15
CA TYR A 269 -22.30 19.51 -25.32
C TYR A 269 -23.57 19.98 -26.04
N ASN A 270 -24.34 19.02 -26.57
CA ASN A 270 -25.69 19.25 -27.09
C ASN A 270 -26.73 18.40 -26.34
N ILE A 271 -27.89 18.98 -26.03
CA ILE A 271 -29.02 18.31 -25.35
C ILE A 271 -30.32 18.41 -26.17
N PRO A 272 -31.27 17.48 -26.00
CA PRO A 272 -32.61 17.58 -26.58
C PRO A 272 -33.40 18.74 -25.98
N GLN A 273 -34.41 19.21 -26.71
CA GLN A 273 -35.34 20.25 -26.22
C GLN A 273 -36.04 19.84 -24.90
N ASN A 274 -36.41 18.57 -24.76
CA ASN A 274 -37.05 18.02 -23.56
C ASN A 274 -36.05 17.24 -22.69
N PHE A 275 -35.01 17.92 -22.21
CA PHE A 275 -33.98 17.29 -21.39
C PHE A 275 -34.48 17.02 -19.95
N ALA A 276 -34.83 15.76 -19.66
CA ALA A 276 -34.99 15.27 -18.30
C ALA A 276 -33.65 14.92 -17.63
N GLY A 277 -33.05 15.86 -16.90
CA GLY A 277 -31.76 15.62 -16.23
C GLY A 277 -31.11 16.89 -15.67
N THR A 278 -29.85 16.77 -15.27
CA THR A 278 -28.99 17.87 -14.80
C THR A 278 -27.70 17.88 -15.60
N VAL A 279 -27.30 19.05 -16.07
CA VAL A 279 -25.93 19.27 -16.57
C VAL A 279 -25.25 20.26 -15.65
N ASN A 280 -24.13 19.86 -15.06
CA ASN A 280 -23.27 20.71 -14.25
C ASN A 280 -22.01 21.00 -15.05
N SER A 281 -21.85 22.25 -15.48
CA SER A 281 -20.69 22.73 -16.22
C SER A 281 -20.05 23.88 -15.45
N THR A 282 -18.90 23.65 -14.83
CA THR A 282 -18.21 24.66 -14.01
C THR A 282 -16.75 24.79 -14.41
N THR A 283 -16.29 26.04 -14.54
CA THR A 283 -14.88 26.35 -14.79
C THR A 283 -14.39 25.70 -16.09
N ASN A 284 -15.15 25.85 -17.17
CA ASN A 284 -14.80 25.33 -18.48
C ASN A 284 -14.56 26.47 -19.46
N TYR A 285 -13.64 26.29 -20.40
CA TYR A 285 -13.25 27.32 -21.35
C TYR A 285 -13.21 26.80 -22.78
N ALA A 286 -13.52 27.65 -23.76
CA ALA A 286 -13.40 27.34 -25.18
C ALA A 286 -12.67 28.47 -25.91
N LEU A 287 -11.91 28.14 -26.97
CA LEU A 287 -11.21 29.15 -27.76
C LEU A 287 -12.16 30.22 -28.29
N GLU A 288 -11.68 31.46 -28.26
CA GLU A 288 -12.35 32.60 -28.88
C GLU A 288 -12.57 32.34 -30.38
N GLY A 289 -13.75 32.69 -30.89
CA GLY A 289 -14.14 32.45 -32.29
C GLY A 289 -14.81 31.09 -32.58
N LEU A 290 -14.79 30.14 -31.63
CA LEU A 290 -15.57 28.91 -31.78
C LEU A 290 -17.08 29.18 -31.67
N SER A 291 -17.83 28.69 -32.66
CA SER A 291 -19.29 28.81 -32.73
C SER A 291 -19.98 27.62 -32.09
N GLY A 292 -20.87 27.86 -31.12
CA GLY A 292 -21.67 26.82 -30.47
C GLY A 292 -22.49 27.37 -29.31
N ASN A 293 -23.46 26.57 -28.87
CA ASN A 293 -24.23 26.80 -27.65
C ASN A 293 -23.37 26.56 -26.39
N ASN A 294 -23.95 26.71 -25.19
CA ASN A 294 -23.30 26.68 -23.85
C ASN A 294 -22.73 28.06 -23.43
N SER A 295 -23.60 29.02 -23.12
CA SER A 295 -23.20 30.39 -22.72
C SER A 295 -22.47 30.47 -21.38
N GLU A 296 -22.50 29.40 -20.58
CA GLU A 296 -21.78 29.28 -19.32
C GLU A 296 -20.27 29.04 -19.49
N VAL A 297 -19.81 28.76 -20.71
CA VAL A 297 -18.42 28.42 -21.01
C VAL A 297 -17.60 29.70 -21.16
N GLY A 298 -16.53 29.81 -20.38
CA GLY A 298 -15.56 30.89 -20.48
C GLY A 298 -14.91 30.91 -21.86
N ARG A 299 -14.45 32.09 -22.28
CA ARG A 299 -13.70 32.26 -23.52
C ARG A 299 -12.25 32.57 -23.21
N LEU A 300 -11.35 32.02 -24.00
CA LEU A 300 -9.92 32.27 -23.88
C LEU A 300 -9.25 32.28 -25.26
N ASN A 301 -8.17 33.03 -25.37
CA ASN A 301 -7.27 33.00 -26.50
C ASN A 301 -6.14 31.99 -26.26
N MET A 302 -5.49 31.53 -27.32
CA MET A 302 -4.43 30.52 -27.21
C MET A 302 -3.24 30.99 -26.35
N ASN A 303 -2.92 32.29 -26.37
CA ASN A 303 -1.85 32.87 -25.54
C ASN A 303 -2.19 32.95 -24.04
N GLU A 304 -3.44 32.71 -23.64
CA GLU A 304 -3.87 32.65 -22.24
C GLU A 304 -3.76 31.22 -21.69
N CYS A 305 -3.53 30.22 -22.55
CA CYS A 305 -3.31 28.82 -22.19
C CYS A 305 -1.90 28.61 -21.58
N THR A 306 -1.67 29.20 -20.41
CA THR A 306 -0.38 29.11 -19.68
C THR A 306 -0.43 28.01 -18.60
N LYS A 307 0.73 27.55 -18.14
CA LYS A 307 0.81 26.63 -16.99
C LYS A 307 0.05 27.17 -15.77
N ALA A 308 0.19 28.46 -15.48
CA ALA A 308 -0.49 29.11 -14.37
C ALA A 308 -2.02 29.05 -14.52
N PHE A 309 -2.55 29.25 -15.73
CA PHE A 309 -3.97 29.11 -16.00
C PHE A 309 -4.47 27.68 -15.70
N PHE A 310 -3.84 26.66 -16.27
CA PHE A 310 -4.23 25.26 -16.02
C PHE A 310 -4.10 24.88 -14.53
N GLN A 311 -3.05 25.33 -13.85
CA GLN A 311 -2.80 24.98 -12.46
C GLN A 311 -3.71 25.71 -11.47
N GLN A 312 -3.91 27.02 -11.65
CA GLN A 312 -4.58 27.87 -10.67
C GLN A 312 -6.07 28.03 -10.96
N GLU A 313 -6.45 28.20 -12.22
CA GLU A 313 -7.85 28.38 -12.61
C GLU A 313 -8.57 27.04 -12.79
N LEU A 314 -7.91 26.05 -13.40
CA LEU A 314 -8.51 24.73 -13.64
C LEU A 314 -8.11 23.67 -12.61
N HIS A 315 -7.20 24.00 -11.68
CA HIS A 315 -6.75 23.08 -10.63
C HIS A 315 -6.13 21.78 -11.17
N TRP A 316 -5.31 21.86 -12.22
CA TRP A 316 -4.58 20.72 -12.77
C TRP A 316 -3.30 20.47 -11.98
N ASP A 317 -2.99 19.20 -11.72
CA ASP A 317 -1.83 18.78 -10.93
C ASP A 317 -0.56 18.70 -11.81
N PHE A 318 0.25 19.74 -11.76
CA PHE A 318 1.56 19.81 -12.42
C PHE A 318 2.72 19.25 -11.59
N ASP A 319 2.45 18.81 -10.35
CA ASP A 319 3.44 18.14 -9.53
C ASP A 319 3.51 16.65 -9.87
N LYS A 320 2.41 16.07 -10.35
CA LYS A 320 2.29 14.62 -10.60
C LYS A 320 1.87 14.23 -12.01
N ILE A 321 0.92 14.94 -12.61
CA ILE A 321 0.22 14.45 -13.81
C ILE A 321 0.69 15.17 -15.06
N TRP A 322 0.71 16.49 -15.01
CA TRP A 322 0.92 17.35 -16.18
C TRP A 322 2.31 17.98 -16.16
N GLU A 323 2.91 18.13 -17.34
CA GLU A 323 4.09 18.96 -17.57
C GLU A 323 3.85 19.92 -18.75
N MET A 324 4.52 21.05 -18.70
CA MET A 324 4.40 22.14 -19.67
C MET A 324 5.60 23.08 -19.50
N THR A 325 6.26 23.43 -20.59
CA THR A 325 7.27 24.50 -20.61
C THR A 325 6.60 25.86 -20.83
N GLU A 326 7.27 26.95 -20.47
CA GLU A 326 6.74 28.32 -20.67
C GLU A 326 6.54 28.70 -22.15
N SER A 327 7.13 27.95 -23.08
CA SER A 327 6.92 28.10 -24.53
C SER A 327 5.78 27.24 -25.07
N ASP A 328 5.28 26.28 -24.30
CA ASP A 328 4.17 25.43 -24.70
C ASP A 328 2.85 26.16 -24.46
N ASN A 329 1.86 25.92 -25.32
CA ASN A 329 0.49 26.42 -25.10
C ASN A 329 -0.46 25.32 -24.58
N LEU A 330 0.03 24.09 -24.43
CA LEU A 330 -0.79 22.94 -24.04
C LEU A 330 -0.01 22.02 -23.08
N PRO A 331 -0.66 21.55 -22.00
CA PRO A 331 -0.06 20.58 -21.09
C PRO A 331 -0.03 19.17 -21.69
N VAL A 332 1.05 18.43 -21.44
CA VAL A 332 1.20 17.02 -21.78
C VAL A 332 1.44 16.20 -20.50
N PHE A 333 1.39 14.87 -20.57
CA PHE A 333 1.64 14.06 -19.38
C PHE A 333 3.11 14.02 -19.00
N SER A 334 3.39 14.17 -17.71
CA SER A 334 4.72 13.90 -17.17
C SER A 334 4.91 12.40 -16.95
N TRP A 335 5.22 11.67 -18.02
CA TRP A 335 5.43 10.23 -17.94
C TRP A 335 6.61 9.84 -17.06
N LYS A 336 7.60 10.72 -16.92
CA LYS A 336 8.73 10.53 -16.03
C LYS A 336 8.28 10.31 -14.59
N ASN A 337 7.37 11.13 -14.06
CA ASN A 337 6.86 10.97 -12.69
C ASN A 337 6.09 9.65 -12.53
N VAL A 338 5.28 9.27 -13.53
CA VAL A 338 4.54 8.01 -13.53
C VAL A 338 5.49 6.81 -13.55
N GLN A 339 6.52 6.84 -14.40
CA GLN A 339 7.51 5.76 -14.50
C GLN A 339 8.39 5.69 -13.25
N GLU A 340 8.86 6.81 -12.72
CA GLU A 340 9.60 6.86 -11.45
C GLU A 340 8.78 6.35 -10.27
N GLU A 341 7.49 6.71 -10.17
CA GLU A 341 6.62 6.15 -9.12
C GLU A 341 6.45 4.63 -9.26
N ASN A 342 6.27 4.13 -10.49
CA ASN A 342 6.15 2.69 -10.75
C ASN A 342 7.46 1.94 -10.47
N GLU A 343 8.61 2.49 -10.88
CA GLU A 343 9.93 1.90 -10.60
C GLU A 343 10.22 1.88 -9.11
N ASN A 344 9.89 2.94 -8.37
CA ASN A 344 10.06 2.97 -6.92
C ASN A 344 9.13 1.96 -6.22
N GLU A 345 7.88 1.82 -6.68
CA GLU A 345 6.96 0.80 -6.16
C GLU A 345 7.44 -0.62 -6.44
N GLU A 346 8.02 -0.90 -7.62
CA GLU A 346 8.51 -2.23 -7.98
C GLU A 346 9.85 -2.59 -7.33
N ASN A 347 10.79 -1.65 -7.28
CA ASN A 347 12.15 -1.88 -6.80
C ASN A 347 12.26 -1.78 -5.27
N ASP A 348 11.40 -0.99 -4.62
CA ASP A 348 11.45 -0.74 -3.18
C ASP A 348 10.05 -0.49 -2.59
N LYS A 349 9.16 -1.46 -2.81
CA LYS A 349 7.73 -1.43 -2.43
C LYS A 349 7.51 -0.96 -1.00
N PHE A 350 8.25 -1.50 -0.03
CA PHE A 350 8.01 -1.20 1.38
C PHE A 350 8.46 0.20 1.76
N ARG A 351 9.63 0.66 1.28
CA ARG A 351 10.05 2.05 1.50
C ARG A 351 9.07 3.02 0.86
N TYR A 352 8.67 2.77 -0.39
CA TYR A 352 7.71 3.60 -1.12
C TYR A 352 6.38 3.77 -0.36
N TYR A 353 5.73 2.66 0.01
CA TYR A 353 4.45 2.71 0.73
C TYR A 353 4.58 3.21 2.16
N GLY A 354 5.69 2.94 2.83
CA GLY A 354 5.99 3.45 4.17
C GLY A 354 6.13 4.98 4.18
N PHE A 355 6.87 5.54 3.22
CA PHE A 355 7.03 6.99 3.05
C PHE A 355 5.74 7.69 2.67
N LYS A 356 4.99 7.15 1.69
CA LYS A 356 3.65 7.68 1.37
C LYS A 356 2.75 7.73 2.60
N LEU A 357 2.78 6.71 3.45
CA LEU A 357 1.98 6.70 4.67
C LEU A 357 2.50 7.68 5.74
N LEU A 358 3.81 7.85 5.91
CA LEU A 358 4.34 8.88 6.80
C LEU A 358 3.95 10.29 6.35
N ASP A 359 4.05 10.58 5.06
CA ASP A 359 3.69 11.87 4.49
C ASP A 359 2.18 12.12 4.64
N PHE A 360 1.37 11.09 4.38
CA PHE A 360 -0.07 11.11 4.63
C PHE A 360 -0.41 11.43 6.09
N LEU A 361 0.29 10.79 7.05
CA LEU A 361 0.13 11.10 8.47
C LEU A 361 0.46 12.57 8.77
N ASN A 362 1.45 13.15 8.09
CA ASN A 362 1.80 14.56 8.27
C ASN A 362 0.67 15.46 7.75
N GLU A 363 0.27 15.24 6.51
CA GLU A 363 -0.73 16.05 5.82
C GLU A 363 -2.06 16.04 6.59
N ARG A 364 -2.50 14.84 6.98
CA ARG A 364 -3.85 14.60 7.49
C ARG A 364 -3.97 14.66 8.99
N TYR A 365 -2.94 14.33 9.76
CA TYR A 365 -3.05 14.26 11.23
C TYR A 365 -2.22 15.31 11.96
N TYR A 366 -1.15 15.87 11.37
CA TYR A 366 -0.33 16.86 12.06
C TYR A 366 -1.02 18.23 12.13
N LYS A 367 -0.98 18.86 13.31
CA LYS A 367 -1.44 20.23 13.58
C LYS A 367 -0.25 21.14 13.80
N ARG A 368 -0.05 22.10 12.89
CA ARG A 368 1.11 23.00 12.91
C ARG A 368 1.09 23.99 14.10
N ASP A 369 -0.10 24.37 14.54
CA ASP A 369 -0.32 25.28 15.67
C ASP A 369 0.00 24.63 17.03
N THR A 370 -0.30 23.33 17.19
CA THR A 370 0.02 22.59 18.41
C THR A 370 1.33 21.82 18.33
N GLU A 371 1.87 21.61 17.13
CA GLU A 371 3.01 20.73 16.84
C GLU A 371 2.78 19.27 17.28
N LEU A 372 1.51 18.84 17.30
CA LEU A 372 1.07 17.51 17.70
C LEU A 372 0.23 16.89 16.58
N TYR A 373 0.02 15.57 16.67
CA TYR A 373 -0.95 14.88 15.82
C TYR A 373 -2.33 14.89 16.47
N VAL A 374 -3.38 14.79 15.66
CA VAL A 374 -4.76 14.61 16.13
C VAL A 374 -5.11 13.14 16.28
N GLU A 375 -6.02 12.82 17.19
CA GLU A 375 -6.48 11.46 17.44
C GLU A 375 -7.23 10.89 16.24
N THR A 376 -8.11 11.72 15.65
CA THR A 376 -8.99 11.31 14.57
C THR A 376 -9.07 12.32 13.44
N VAL A 377 -9.42 11.81 12.26
CA VAL A 377 -9.88 12.61 11.11
C VAL A 377 -11.20 12.06 10.60
N LYS A 378 -12.08 12.95 10.11
CA LYS A 378 -13.29 12.54 9.38
C LYS A 378 -12.90 12.08 7.97
N SER A 379 -13.31 10.87 7.59
CA SER A 379 -12.86 10.26 6.32
C SER A 379 -13.33 11.01 5.07
N GLN A 380 -14.52 11.60 5.11
CA GLN A 380 -15.11 12.34 3.97
C GLN A 380 -14.65 13.79 3.89
N THR A 381 -14.62 14.51 5.02
CA THR A 381 -14.33 15.95 5.05
C THR A 381 -12.87 16.27 5.36
N LEU A 382 -12.11 15.30 5.86
CA LEU A 382 -10.73 15.44 6.34
C LEU A 382 -10.58 16.43 7.49
N GLU A 383 -11.68 16.70 8.19
CA GLU A 383 -11.69 17.53 9.38
C GLU A 383 -10.86 16.86 10.49
N LYS A 384 -9.95 17.63 11.10
CA LYS A 384 -9.03 17.20 12.14
C LYS A 384 -9.68 17.31 13.53
N GLY A 385 -9.72 16.21 14.28
CA GLY A 385 -10.21 16.16 15.66
C GLY A 385 -9.24 16.76 16.69
N ASP A 386 -9.40 16.38 17.95
CA ASP A 386 -8.53 16.84 19.05
C ASP A 386 -7.13 16.22 19.02
N ASN A 387 -6.18 16.78 19.78
CA ASN A 387 -4.83 16.22 19.90
C ASN A 387 -4.87 14.75 20.33
N ALA A 388 -4.01 13.95 19.72
CA ALA A 388 -3.91 12.52 19.96
C ALA A 388 -3.56 12.19 21.41
N PHE A 389 -4.04 11.04 21.88
CA PHE A 389 -3.58 10.48 23.15
C PHE A 389 -2.09 10.09 23.08
N LEU A 390 -1.46 9.91 24.24
CA LEU A 390 -0.05 9.56 24.35
C LEU A 390 0.26 8.20 23.70
N TRP A 391 -0.68 7.25 23.78
CA TRP A 391 -0.54 5.93 23.18
C TRP A 391 -0.26 6.00 21.65
N PRO A 392 -1.09 6.64 20.81
CA PRO A 392 -0.77 6.84 19.40
C PRO A 392 0.57 7.56 19.16
N ALA A 393 0.97 8.51 20.02
CA ALA A 393 2.23 9.23 19.88
C ALA A 393 3.45 8.28 19.88
N ALA A 394 3.42 7.22 20.69
CA ALA A 394 4.49 6.23 20.73
C ALA A 394 4.65 5.49 19.38
N HIS A 395 3.55 5.13 18.72
CA HIS A 395 3.60 4.49 17.41
C HIS A 395 4.08 5.43 16.30
N ILE A 396 3.72 6.71 16.38
CA ILE A 396 4.20 7.75 15.45
C ILE A 396 5.71 7.94 15.57
N ILE A 397 6.24 8.02 16.81
CA ILE A 397 7.68 8.12 17.06
C ILE A 397 8.41 6.92 16.45
N ARG A 398 7.89 5.71 16.65
CA ARG A 398 8.51 4.50 16.11
C ARG A 398 8.51 4.49 14.58
N ALA A 399 7.38 4.83 13.95
CA ALA A 399 7.30 4.95 12.50
C ALA A 399 8.27 6.01 11.95
N LEU A 400 8.34 7.19 12.57
CA LEU A 400 9.28 8.25 12.21
C LEU A 400 10.74 7.84 12.44
N SER A 401 11.02 7.02 13.46
CA SER A 401 12.38 6.51 13.72
C SER A 401 12.86 5.58 12.61
N TRP A 402 12.00 4.68 12.12
CA TRP A 402 12.34 3.85 10.97
C TRP A 402 12.41 4.68 9.69
N GLY A 403 11.47 5.61 9.48
CA GLY A 403 11.51 6.52 8.33
C GLY A 403 12.80 7.35 8.27
N ALA A 404 13.23 7.91 9.40
CA ALA A 404 14.47 8.69 9.50
C ALA A 404 15.74 7.85 9.27
N LEU A 405 15.69 6.54 9.56
CA LEU A 405 16.80 5.64 9.28
C LEU A 405 16.94 5.34 7.78
N LEU A 406 15.81 5.30 7.06
CA LEU A 406 15.76 5.08 5.61
C LEU A 406 16.03 6.37 4.81
N ASP A 407 15.57 7.52 5.31
CA ASP A 407 15.70 8.82 4.67
C ASP A 407 15.76 9.94 5.73
N GLU A 408 16.91 10.61 5.80
CA GLU A 408 17.21 11.67 6.76
C GLU A 408 16.21 12.84 6.73
N LYS A 409 15.42 13.03 5.66
CA LYS A 409 14.38 14.08 5.62
C LYS A 409 13.34 13.95 6.73
N TYR A 410 13.14 12.74 7.28
CA TYR A 410 12.21 12.51 8.37
C TYR A 410 12.79 12.83 9.76
N LYS A 411 14.11 12.95 9.89
CA LYS A 411 14.77 13.20 11.18
C LYS A 411 14.37 14.54 11.83
N PRO A 412 14.25 15.68 11.11
CA PRO A 412 13.74 16.92 11.70
C PRO A 412 12.31 16.80 12.26
N ARG A 413 11.47 16.02 11.58
CA ARG A 413 10.08 15.77 12.00
C ARG A 413 10.03 14.89 13.25
N LEU A 414 10.86 13.85 13.30
CA LEU A 414 11.05 13.02 14.50
C LEU A 414 11.50 13.88 15.69
N ALA A 415 12.55 14.68 15.52
CA ALA A 415 13.10 15.54 16.56
C ALA A 415 12.05 16.53 17.09
N SER A 416 11.31 17.21 16.19
CA SER A 416 10.22 18.12 16.56
C SER A 416 9.17 17.43 17.44
N PHE A 417 8.73 16.24 17.04
CA PHE A 417 7.68 15.55 17.77
C PHE A 417 8.14 14.96 19.11
N VAL A 418 9.36 14.39 19.17
CA VAL A 418 9.98 13.92 20.43
C VAL A 418 10.13 15.06 21.44
N ASN A 419 10.55 16.25 20.97
CA ASN A 419 10.63 17.44 21.80
C ASN A 419 9.27 17.84 22.39
N LYS A 420 8.18 17.57 21.67
CA LYS A 420 6.83 17.91 22.09
C LYS A 420 6.19 16.95 23.09
N ILE A 421 6.79 15.79 23.35
CA ILE A 421 6.24 14.81 24.32
C ILE A 421 6.06 15.39 25.73
N ASP A 422 6.85 16.41 26.10
CA ASP A 422 6.67 17.09 27.39
C ASP A 422 5.32 17.79 27.55
N TRP A 423 4.57 18.02 26.47
CA TRP A 423 3.19 18.48 26.53
C TRP A 423 2.28 17.55 27.35
N TYR A 424 2.59 16.25 27.37
CA TYR A 424 1.84 15.23 28.12
C TYR A 424 2.25 15.14 29.59
N LYS A 425 3.28 15.87 30.07
CA LYS A 425 3.75 15.76 31.46
C LYS A 425 2.61 16.03 32.45
N ASN A 426 2.41 15.12 33.39
CA ASN A 426 1.45 15.27 34.47
C ASN A 426 1.99 14.62 35.77
N GLY A 427 2.61 15.41 36.64
CA GLY A 427 3.17 14.90 37.89
C GLY A 427 4.38 13.99 37.64
N PRO A 428 4.44 12.77 38.21
CA PRO A 428 5.62 11.90 38.12
C PRO A 428 5.76 11.17 36.78
N GLY A 429 4.78 11.25 35.88
CA GLY A 429 4.78 10.59 34.58
C GLY A 429 4.01 11.39 33.54
N TYR A 430 3.81 10.81 32.36
CA TYR A 430 3.01 11.41 31.29
C TYR A 430 1.53 11.00 31.41
N GLY A 431 0.62 11.96 31.28
CA GLY A 431 -0.82 11.71 31.15
C GLY A 431 -1.21 11.30 29.73
N ALA A 432 -2.37 10.66 29.57
CA ALA A 432 -2.91 10.29 28.26
C ALA A 432 -3.09 11.52 27.34
N ILE A 433 -3.36 12.67 27.93
CA ILE A 433 -3.32 14.01 27.33
C ILE A 433 -2.73 14.98 28.37
N ARG A 434 -2.50 16.24 28.00
CA ARG A 434 -2.08 17.29 28.94
C ARG A 434 -3.04 17.38 30.14
N ASN A 435 -2.50 17.26 31.34
CA ASN A 435 -3.24 17.21 32.62
C ASN A 435 -4.26 16.04 32.73
N GLY A 436 -4.21 15.06 31.83
CA GLY A 436 -5.09 13.89 31.82
C GLY A 436 -4.60 12.77 32.74
N GLN A 437 -5.44 11.75 32.95
CA GLN A 437 -5.09 10.56 33.72
C GLN A 437 -3.80 9.91 33.19
N ARG A 438 -2.95 9.44 34.09
CA ARG A 438 -1.78 8.64 33.74
C ARG A 438 -2.15 7.17 33.63
N PHE A 439 -1.58 6.53 32.62
CA PHE A 439 -1.72 5.12 32.33
C PHE A 439 -0.31 4.51 32.28
N PHE A 440 -0.11 3.38 32.97
CA PHE A 440 1.20 2.74 33.00
C PHE A 440 1.55 2.15 31.63
N ASP A 441 0.56 1.65 30.88
CA ASP A 441 0.72 1.16 29.50
C ASP A 441 1.20 2.26 28.56
N ASP A 442 0.58 3.45 28.60
CA ASP A 442 1.02 4.59 27.80
C ASP A 442 2.47 4.99 28.13
N ASN A 443 2.84 5.02 29.43
CA ASN A 443 4.18 5.39 29.87
C ASN A 443 5.23 4.32 29.54
N GLY A 444 4.91 3.04 29.70
CA GLY A 444 5.79 1.95 29.29
C GLY A 444 6.06 2.00 27.79
N LEU A 445 5.02 2.19 26.98
CA LEU A 445 5.14 2.21 25.53
C LEU A 445 5.87 3.46 25.01
N ILE A 446 5.57 4.65 25.53
CA ILE A 446 6.28 5.87 25.11
C ILE A 446 7.76 5.83 25.52
N SER A 447 8.08 5.24 26.68
CA SER A 447 9.47 5.04 27.09
C SER A 447 10.23 4.21 26.06
N TYR A 448 9.67 3.06 25.68
CA TYR A 448 10.23 2.22 24.63
C TYR A 448 10.40 2.96 23.29
N ALA A 449 9.38 3.70 22.86
CA ALA A 449 9.43 4.43 21.60
C ALA A 449 10.51 5.53 21.58
N ILE A 450 10.66 6.29 22.67
CA ILE A 450 11.69 7.34 22.77
C ILE A 450 13.09 6.71 22.92
N MET A 451 13.22 5.59 23.65
CA MET A 451 14.49 4.87 23.73
C MET A 451 14.95 4.39 22.35
N LEU A 452 14.01 3.93 21.51
CA LEU A 452 14.32 3.55 20.13
C LEU A 452 14.80 4.76 19.31
N ALA A 453 14.12 5.89 19.43
CA ALA A 453 14.54 7.13 18.76
C ALA A 453 15.93 7.59 19.24
N TYR A 454 16.19 7.51 20.56
CA TYR A 454 17.49 7.84 21.15
C TYR A 454 18.59 6.94 20.59
N GLU A 455 18.43 5.62 20.68
CA GLU A 455 19.42 4.64 20.20
C GLU A 455 19.76 4.81 18.73
N LYS A 456 18.75 5.10 17.87
CA LYS A 456 18.95 5.18 16.42
C LYS A 456 19.39 6.55 15.92
N HIS A 457 18.98 7.64 16.59
CA HIS A 457 19.08 8.99 16.00
C HIS A 457 19.69 10.06 16.90
N PHE A 458 19.65 9.87 18.22
CA PHE A 458 19.94 10.93 19.19
C PHE A 458 20.82 10.44 20.35
N SER A 459 21.73 9.49 20.12
CA SER A 459 22.55 8.87 21.17
C SER A 459 23.44 9.85 21.93
N ASP A 460 23.65 11.05 21.39
CA ASP A 460 24.39 12.16 21.98
C ASP A 460 23.49 13.20 22.69
N ASP A 461 22.17 13.10 22.58
CA ASP A 461 21.21 14.03 23.19
C ASP A 461 20.62 13.45 24.48
N GLN A 462 21.24 13.80 25.61
CA GLN A 462 20.78 13.39 26.93
C GLN A 462 19.33 13.83 27.22
N THR A 463 18.85 14.91 26.61
CA THR A 463 17.48 15.39 26.87
C THR A 463 16.42 14.46 26.30
N VAL A 464 16.74 13.73 25.23
CA VAL A 464 15.87 12.69 24.66
C VAL A 464 15.87 11.46 25.56
N LEU A 465 17.04 11.02 26.04
CA LEU A 465 17.16 9.92 27.00
C LEU A 465 16.39 10.22 28.30
N ASP A 466 16.50 11.44 28.83
CA ASP A 466 15.80 11.87 30.04
C ASP A 466 14.28 11.76 29.92
N LYS A 467 13.71 11.99 28.71
CA LYS A 467 12.28 11.79 28.45
C LYS A 467 11.87 10.32 28.51
N ALA A 468 12.66 9.43 27.90
CA ALA A 468 12.42 7.99 27.96
C ALA A 468 12.48 7.49 29.41
N LEU A 469 13.50 7.95 30.17
CA LEU A 469 13.68 7.60 31.57
C LEU A 469 12.60 8.17 32.48
N PHE A 470 12.09 9.38 32.19
CA PHE A 470 10.96 9.96 32.95
C PHE A 470 9.74 9.03 32.94
N ALA A 471 9.39 8.47 31.78
CA ALA A 471 8.30 7.51 31.64
C ALA A 471 8.60 6.13 32.25
N ALA A 472 9.81 5.60 32.05
CA ALA A 472 10.23 4.32 32.62
C ALA A 472 10.26 4.35 34.15
N ASN A 473 10.87 5.39 34.72
CA ASN A 473 11.01 5.55 36.17
C ASN A 473 9.67 5.75 36.85
N TYR A 474 8.71 6.42 36.18
CA TYR A 474 7.33 6.45 36.64
C TYR A 474 6.77 5.03 36.80
N CYS A 475 6.84 4.20 35.77
CA CYS A 475 6.36 2.82 35.87
C CYS A 475 7.11 2.03 36.96
N LEU A 476 8.44 2.12 36.98
CA LEU A 476 9.27 1.35 37.93
C LEU A 476 9.00 1.73 39.39
N SER A 477 8.72 3.01 39.67
CA SER A 477 8.45 3.50 41.04
C SER A 477 7.16 2.97 41.64
N TYR A 478 6.25 2.44 40.81
CA TYR A 478 4.92 1.97 41.21
C TYR A 478 4.73 0.46 41.08
N LYS A 479 5.79 -0.29 40.74
CA LYS A 479 5.73 -1.76 40.73
C LYS A 479 5.48 -2.27 42.15
N ASP A 480 4.67 -3.30 42.30
CA ASP A 480 4.46 -3.95 43.59
C ASP A 480 5.60 -4.94 43.93
N GLU A 481 5.47 -5.65 45.06
CA GLU A 481 6.45 -6.65 45.51
C GLU A 481 6.59 -7.85 44.55
N PHE A 482 5.56 -8.12 43.74
CA PHE A 482 5.55 -9.16 42.72
C PHE A 482 6.01 -8.64 41.35
N TRP A 483 6.52 -7.40 41.31
CA TRP A 483 6.85 -6.69 40.08
C TRP A 483 5.64 -6.44 39.18
N GLY A 484 4.42 -6.54 39.72
CA GLY A 484 3.18 -6.24 39.03
C GLY A 484 3.01 -4.74 38.79
N LEU A 485 2.49 -4.41 37.61
CA LEU A 485 1.95 -3.10 37.30
C LEU A 485 0.51 -3.23 36.78
N PRO A 486 -0.47 -2.57 37.43
CA PRO A 486 -1.82 -2.45 36.89
C PRO A 486 -1.84 -1.51 35.68
N GLN A 487 -3.00 -1.34 35.06
CA GLN A 487 -3.17 -0.35 33.98
C GLN A 487 -3.15 1.09 34.52
N THR A 488 -3.66 1.32 35.74
CA THR A 488 -3.78 2.65 36.35
C THR A 488 -3.39 2.64 37.83
N GLU A 489 -3.09 3.82 38.38
CA GLU A 489 -2.74 4.02 39.80
C GLU A 489 -3.85 3.60 40.78
N THR A 490 -5.09 3.39 40.32
CA THR A 490 -6.21 3.01 41.20
C THR A 490 -6.09 1.59 41.74
N ASN A 491 -5.29 0.71 41.10
CA ASN A 491 -5.18 -0.71 41.46
C ASN A 491 -3.76 -1.10 41.93
N LEU A 492 -3.03 -0.16 42.55
CA LEU A 492 -1.70 -0.41 43.07
C LEU A 492 -1.72 -1.41 44.23
N ASN A 493 -0.65 -2.20 44.35
CA ASN A 493 -0.45 -3.20 45.40
C ASN A 493 -1.49 -4.33 45.42
N GLU A 494 -2.17 -4.56 44.28
CA GLU A 494 -3.12 -5.68 44.12
C GLU A 494 -2.48 -6.94 43.51
N GLY A 495 -1.18 -6.96 43.23
CA GLY A 495 -0.53 -8.08 42.55
C GLY A 495 -0.92 -8.20 41.08
N ILE A 496 -1.35 -7.11 40.44
CA ILE A 496 -1.85 -7.12 39.05
C ILE A 496 -0.68 -6.94 38.09
N PHE A 497 -0.61 -7.83 37.10
CA PHE A 497 0.39 -7.86 36.05
C PHE A 497 -0.27 -7.62 34.69
N TYR A 498 -0.29 -6.37 34.24
CA TYR A 498 -0.75 -6.00 32.91
C TYR A 498 0.41 -6.02 31.92
N LEU A 499 0.24 -6.67 30.76
CA LEU A 499 1.36 -6.87 29.82
C LEU A 499 1.70 -5.60 29.03
N GLY A 500 0.72 -4.71 28.86
CA GLY A 500 0.87 -3.40 28.20
C GLY A 500 1.97 -2.51 28.80
N PRO A 501 2.02 -2.26 30.12
CA PRO A 501 3.09 -1.48 30.75
C PRO A 501 4.42 -2.23 30.83
N VAL A 502 4.38 -3.49 31.28
CA VAL A 502 5.61 -4.23 31.64
C VAL A 502 6.44 -4.64 30.43
N ASN A 503 5.83 -5.08 29.32
CA ASN A 503 6.59 -5.57 28.17
C ASN A 503 7.43 -4.46 27.51
N PRO A 504 6.86 -3.29 27.15
CA PRO A 504 7.62 -2.23 26.53
C PRO A 504 8.61 -1.60 27.52
N MET A 505 8.26 -1.47 28.80
CA MET A 505 9.17 -0.92 29.81
C MET A 505 10.37 -1.83 30.05
N ALA A 506 10.18 -3.14 30.25
CA ALA A 506 11.29 -4.09 30.39
C ALA A 506 12.17 -4.10 29.14
N SER A 507 11.55 -4.00 27.96
CA SER A 507 12.24 -3.85 26.68
C SER A 507 13.06 -2.56 26.58
N ALA A 508 12.58 -1.46 27.16
CA ALA A 508 13.32 -0.19 27.23
C ALA A 508 14.54 -0.30 28.18
N PHE A 509 14.44 -1.03 29.29
CA PHE A 509 15.59 -1.30 30.18
C PHE A 509 16.63 -2.22 29.53
N ALA A 510 16.21 -3.23 28.76
CA ALA A 510 17.14 -4.03 27.96
C ALA A 510 17.92 -3.16 26.96
N MET A 511 17.24 -2.23 26.28
CA MET A 511 17.88 -1.25 25.39
C MET A 511 18.81 -0.31 26.17
N LEU A 512 18.36 0.21 27.31
CA LEU A 512 19.15 1.09 28.17
C LEU A 512 20.46 0.43 28.59
N TYR A 513 20.45 -0.85 28.96
CA TYR A 513 21.67 -1.59 29.30
C TYR A 513 22.72 -1.54 28.18
N THR A 514 22.32 -1.64 26.91
CA THR A 514 23.26 -1.58 25.78
C THR A 514 24.02 -0.25 25.72
N ILE A 515 23.43 0.80 26.30
CA ILE A 515 23.96 2.17 26.32
C ILE A 515 24.69 2.45 27.64
N SER A 516 24.05 2.14 28.77
CA SER A 516 24.52 2.46 30.11
C SER A 516 25.59 1.50 30.63
N GLN A 517 25.54 0.24 30.18
CA GLN A 517 26.31 -0.89 30.69
C GLN A 517 26.17 -1.10 32.22
N LYS A 518 25.07 -0.63 32.82
CA LYS A 518 24.79 -0.79 34.25
C LYS A 518 24.01 -2.08 34.49
N GLN A 519 24.54 -2.94 35.35
CA GLN A 519 23.92 -4.23 35.66
C GLN A 519 22.48 -4.09 36.18
N GLU A 520 22.18 -3.03 36.93
CA GLU A 520 20.83 -2.74 37.44
C GLU A 520 19.77 -2.68 36.32
N ASP A 521 20.12 -2.17 35.14
CA ASP A 521 19.21 -2.08 33.99
C ASP A 521 18.92 -3.48 33.40
N LEU A 522 19.94 -4.35 33.34
CA LEU A 522 19.79 -5.74 32.90
C LEU A 522 19.02 -6.57 33.92
N ASP A 523 19.25 -6.34 35.21
CA ASP A 523 18.56 -7.03 36.30
C ASP A 523 17.05 -6.73 36.27
N ILE A 524 16.66 -5.49 35.96
CA ILE A 524 15.25 -5.12 35.76
C ILE A 524 14.65 -5.90 34.58
N ALA A 525 15.32 -5.87 33.42
CA ALA A 525 14.83 -6.53 32.21
C ALA A 525 14.69 -8.06 32.37
N THR A 526 15.70 -8.71 32.97
CA THR A 526 15.71 -10.15 33.24
C THR A 526 14.66 -10.53 34.28
N THR A 527 14.50 -9.75 35.36
CA THR A 527 13.48 -10.03 36.38
C THR A 527 12.06 -10.02 35.80
N TYR A 528 11.73 -9.02 34.97
CA TYR A 528 10.43 -9.01 34.28
C TYR A 528 10.24 -10.21 33.36
N TYR A 529 11.28 -10.59 32.62
CA TYR A 529 11.23 -11.75 31.73
C TYR A 529 10.99 -13.06 32.50
N ASP A 530 11.66 -13.26 33.63
CA ASP A 530 11.52 -14.46 34.46
C ASP A 530 10.11 -14.53 35.09
N VAL A 531 9.56 -13.41 35.56
CA VAL A 531 8.17 -13.36 36.04
C VAL A 531 7.19 -13.75 34.93
N LEU A 532 7.39 -13.22 33.72
CA LEU A 532 6.55 -13.51 32.54
C LEU A 532 6.65 -14.97 32.09
N THR A 533 7.85 -15.55 32.06
CA THR A 533 8.09 -16.87 31.47
C THR A 533 8.01 -18.02 32.46
N ASP A 534 8.33 -17.80 33.73
CA ASP A 534 8.27 -18.83 34.77
C ASP A 534 7.12 -18.60 35.76
N GLY A 535 6.91 -17.36 36.20
CA GLY A 535 5.84 -17.02 37.15
C GLY A 535 4.43 -17.16 36.56
N LEU A 536 4.25 -16.79 35.28
CA LEU A 536 2.96 -16.75 34.61
C LEU A 536 2.72 -17.89 33.59
N LYS A 537 3.63 -18.87 33.49
CA LYS A 537 3.55 -19.94 32.45
C LYS A 537 2.25 -20.75 32.47
N ASP A 538 1.73 -21.00 33.66
CA ASP A 538 0.50 -21.78 33.86
C ASP A 538 -0.76 -20.99 33.46
N LEU A 539 -0.63 -19.67 33.23
CA LEU A 539 -1.72 -18.80 32.77
C LEU A 539 -1.75 -18.59 31.24
N THR A 540 -0.91 -19.32 30.50
CA THR A 540 -0.95 -19.30 29.04
C THR A 540 -2.26 -19.89 28.50
N TYR A 541 -2.61 -19.54 27.25
CA TYR A 541 -3.87 -19.94 26.64
C TYR A 541 -3.95 -21.48 26.54
N PRO A 542 -4.97 -22.14 27.13
CA PRO A 542 -4.96 -23.60 27.29
C PRO A 542 -4.89 -24.41 25.98
N LYS A 543 -5.43 -23.88 24.87
CA LYS A 543 -5.36 -24.57 23.56
C LYS A 543 -4.06 -24.33 22.82
N THR A 544 -3.28 -23.34 23.24
CA THR A 544 -1.98 -22.98 22.65
C THR A 544 -1.10 -22.44 23.78
N PRO A 545 -0.50 -23.34 24.57
CA PRO A 545 0.48 -22.96 25.59
C PRO A 545 1.52 -22.01 24.97
N LEU A 546 2.06 -21.06 25.74
CA LEU A 546 2.91 -19.92 25.31
C LEU A 546 2.17 -18.68 24.77
N ILE A 547 0.83 -18.69 24.69
CA ILE A 547 0.08 -17.48 24.35
C ILE A 547 -0.41 -16.76 25.62
N TYR A 548 0.05 -15.53 25.82
CA TYR A 548 -0.17 -14.77 27.05
C TYR A 548 -1.48 -13.96 27.06
N ARG A 549 -2.09 -13.91 28.25
CA ARG A 549 -3.24 -13.05 28.57
C ARG A 549 -2.76 -11.86 29.41
N SER A 550 -3.44 -10.71 29.27
CA SER A 550 -3.14 -9.52 30.08
C SER A 550 -3.97 -9.47 31.35
N GLY A 551 -3.44 -8.83 32.40
CA GLY A 551 -4.15 -8.56 33.65
C GLY A 551 -4.20 -9.76 34.59
N SER A 552 -3.12 -10.55 34.65
CA SER A 552 -2.98 -11.61 35.65
C SER A 552 -2.92 -11.01 37.06
N LYS A 553 -3.42 -11.71 38.07
CA LYS A 553 -3.40 -11.25 39.48
C LYS A 553 -2.77 -12.31 40.38
N TYR A 554 -1.87 -11.91 41.26
CA TYR A 554 -1.31 -12.76 42.30
C TYR A 554 -2.11 -12.64 43.59
N THR A 555 -2.66 -13.75 44.09
CA THR A 555 -3.45 -13.78 45.33
C THR A 555 -3.25 -15.12 46.03
N ASP A 556 -3.02 -15.10 47.35
CA ASP A 556 -2.83 -16.30 48.19
C ASP A 556 -1.75 -17.28 47.68
N GLY A 557 -0.67 -16.75 47.11
CA GLY A 557 0.45 -17.56 46.61
C GLY A 557 0.25 -18.12 45.19
N VAL A 558 -0.81 -17.73 44.49
CA VAL A 558 -1.18 -18.28 43.18
C VAL A 558 -1.46 -17.15 42.18
N TRP A 559 -0.95 -17.32 40.96
CA TRP A 559 -1.31 -16.48 39.83
C TRP A 559 -2.65 -16.89 39.24
N THR A 560 -3.52 -15.91 38.99
CA THR A 560 -4.83 -16.10 38.36
C THR A 560 -4.96 -15.22 37.13
N GLY A 561 -5.51 -15.75 36.04
CA GLY A 561 -5.66 -15.00 34.78
C GLY A 561 -6.95 -14.20 34.72
N ASN A 562 -6.96 -13.11 33.95
CA ASN A 562 -8.19 -12.40 33.58
C ASN A 562 -9.07 -13.25 32.62
N THR A 563 -10.36 -12.95 32.59
CA THR A 563 -11.34 -13.50 31.64
C THR A 563 -11.16 -12.96 30.21
N ALA A 564 -10.43 -11.86 30.03
CA ALA A 564 -10.07 -11.34 28.72
C ALA A 564 -9.29 -12.36 27.87
N GLY A 565 -9.63 -12.46 26.58
CA GLY A 565 -8.94 -13.33 25.63
C GLY A 565 -7.49 -12.92 25.38
N PRO A 566 -6.62 -13.84 24.92
CA PRO A 566 -5.24 -13.49 24.59
C PRO A 566 -5.18 -12.55 23.40
N ARG A 567 -4.18 -11.66 23.41
CA ARG A 567 -3.83 -10.76 22.29
C ARG A 567 -2.42 -11.10 21.80
N ALA A 568 -2.18 -10.97 20.49
CA ALA A 568 -0.86 -11.26 19.95
C ALA A 568 0.21 -10.32 20.52
N ALA A 569 -0.08 -9.02 20.68
CA ALA A 569 0.86 -8.03 21.22
C ALA A 569 1.42 -8.40 22.60
N ASN A 570 0.62 -9.08 23.44
CA ASN A 570 1.07 -9.58 24.73
C ASN A 570 2.23 -10.56 24.57
N THR A 571 2.06 -11.56 23.70
CA THR A 571 3.07 -12.61 23.50
C THR A 571 4.25 -12.07 22.70
N CYS A 572 4.00 -11.23 21.69
CA CYS A 572 5.07 -10.60 20.91
C CYS A 572 5.99 -9.76 21.80
N GLY A 573 5.46 -9.02 22.77
CA GLY A 573 6.27 -8.22 23.69
C GLY A 573 7.22 -9.07 24.54
N VAL A 574 6.77 -10.22 25.04
CA VAL A 574 7.64 -11.15 25.80
C VAL A 574 8.71 -11.75 24.88
N ALA A 575 8.33 -12.18 23.67
CA ALA A 575 9.27 -12.74 22.71
C ALA A 575 10.34 -11.73 22.27
N ILE A 576 9.97 -10.47 22.01
CA ILE A 576 10.90 -9.37 21.70
C ILE A 576 11.90 -9.17 22.85
N LEU A 577 11.43 -9.13 24.10
CA LEU A 577 12.33 -9.02 25.26
C LEU A 577 13.31 -10.21 25.31
N GLY A 578 12.85 -11.43 25.04
CA GLY A 578 13.71 -12.61 24.96
C GLY A 578 14.79 -12.49 23.87
N VAL A 579 14.43 -12.02 22.67
CA VAL A 579 15.40 -11.78 21.59
C VAL A 579 16.48 -10.78 22.04
N ARG A 580 16.10 -9.70 22.73
CA ARG A 580 17.04 -8.70 23.26
C ARG A 580 17.92 -9.26 24.36
N LEU A 581 17.37 -10.03 25.29
CA LEU A 581 18.15 -10.67 26.34
C LEU A 581 19.14 -11.69 25.76
N TYR A 582 18.76 -12.43 24.73
CA TYR A 582 19.72 -13.26 23.97
C TYR A 582 20.82 -12.42 23.34
N ALA A 583 20.48 -11.30 22.68
CA ALA A 583 21.46 -10.42 22.06
C ALA A 583 22.47 -9.85 23.08
N ILE A 584 22.01 -9.58 24.31
CA ILE A 584 22.83 -9.04 25.40
C ILE A 584 23.68 -10.13 26.07
N THR A 585 23.09 -11.27 26.39
CA THR A 585 23.69 -12.29 27.28
C THR A 585 24.35 -13.44 26.54
N GLY A 586 23.91 -13.71 25.30
CA GLY A 586 24.24 -14.92 24.56
C GLY A 586 23.58 -16.20 25.08
N ASP A 587 22.68 -16.12 26.08
CA ASP A 587 21.99 -17.30 26.60
C ASP A 587 20.90 -17.78 25.64
N VAL A 588 21.12 -18.95 25.05
CA VAL A 588 20.26 -19.56 24.05
C VAL A 588 18.86 -19.90 24.58
N LYS A 589 18.66 -19.98 25.91
CA LYS A 589 17.33 -20.13 26.53
C LYS A 589 16.36 -19.09 25.99
N TYR A 590 16.75 -17.82 26.06
CA TYR A 590 15.90 -16.69 25.66
C TYR A 590 15.50 -16.76 24.18
N LEU A 591 16.44 -17.14 23.31
CA LEU A 591 16.17 -17.27 21.88
C LEU A 591 15.22 -18.44 21.58
N ASN A 592 15.41 -19.58 22.25
CA ASN A 592 14.55 -20.75 22.05
C ASN A 592 13.11 -20.49 22.52
N GLU A 593 12.95 -19.81 23.65
CA GLU A 593 11.64 -19.40 24.16
C GLU A 593 10.98 -18.36 23.25
N ALA A 594 11.74 -17.37 22.75
CA ALA A 594 11.27 -16.41 21.76
C ALA A 594 10.79 -17.09 20.47
N ARG A 595 11.54 -18.06 19.93
CA ARG A 595 11.13 -18.83 18.75
C ARG A 595 9.81 -19.57 19.00
N ALA A 596 9.69 -20.26 20.13
CA ALA A 596 8.50 -21.03 20.46
C ALA A 596 7.26 -20.14 20.62
N MET A 597 7.41 -18.96 21.26
CA MET A 597 6.36 -17.95 21.35
C MET A 597 5.96 -17.40 19.97
N THR A 598 6.94 -17.10 19.11
CA THR A 598 6.68 -16.62 17.73
C THR A 598 5.93 -17.66 16.91
N ASP A 599 6.34 -18.93 16.97
CA ASP A 599 5.63 -20.03 16.29
C ASP A 599 4.19 -20.15 16.82
N ALA A 600 3.96 -20.00 18.13
CA ALA A 600 2.61 -20.00 18.70
C ALA A 600 1.74 -18.81 18.21
N VAL A 601 2.33 -17.63 18.09
CA VAL A 601 1.66 -16.43 17.53
C VAL A 601 1.28 -16.66 16.07
N LEU A 602 2.21 -17.11 15.23
CA LEU A 602 1.95 -17.38 13.82
C LEU A 602 0.88 -18.46 13.64
N ASN A 603 0.98 -19.57 14.37
CA ASN A 603 0.00 -20.67 14.30
C ASN A 603 -1.43 -20.23 14.63
N ARG A 604 -1.60 -19.21 15.46
CA ARG A 604 -2.93 -18.74 15.88
C ARG A 604 -3.51 -17.66 14.97
N TRP A 605 -2.69 -16.69 14.55
CA TRP A 605 -3.20 -15.47 13.93
C TRP A 605 -2.75 -15.26 12.49
N TYR A 606 -1.68 -15.92 12.03
CA TYR A 606 -1.16 -15.75 10.68
C TYR A 606 -1.80 -16.75 9.72
N THR A 607 -2.23 -16.26 8.55
CA THR A 607 -2.65 -17.09 7.43
C THR A 607 -1.87 -16.66 6.20
N LYS A 608 -1.17 -17.61 5.56
CA LYS A 608 -0.38 -17.32 4.36
C LYS A 608 -1.24 -16.70 3.27
N SER A 609 -0.83 -15.53 2.79
CA SER A 609 -1.54 -14.69 1.82
C SER A 609 -2.94 -14.23 2.25
N GLY A 610 -3.29 -14.42 3.53
CA GLY A 610 -4.53 -13.98 4.15
C GLY A 610 -4.33 -12.90 5.23
N GLY A 611 -3.11 -12.39 5.39
CA GLY A 611 -2.76 -11.38 6.39
C GLY A 611 -2.69 -11.93 7.82
N PHE A 612 -2.89 -11.05 8.79
CA PHE A 612 -2.77 -11.36 10.22
C PHE A 612 -4.07 -11.03 10.95
N SER A 613 -4.71 -12.04 11.56
CA SER A 613 -6.08 -11.97 12.10
C SER A 613 -6.18 -11.28 13.48
N GLU A 614 -5.47 -10.18 13.64
CA GLU A 614 -5.52 -9.29 14.81
C GLU A 614 -5.55 -7.83 14.38
N ILE A 615 -5.93 -6.97 15.32
CA ILE A 615 -6.01 -5.52 15.09
C ILE A 615 -4.62 -4.87 15.19
N SER A 616 -4.43 -3.75 14.48
CA SER A 616 -3.21 -2.92 14.45
C SER A 616 -2.46 -2.87 15.80
N MET A 617 -3.07 -2.28 16.84
CA MET A 617 -2.44 -2.07 18.15
C MET A 617 -2.46 -3.31 19.07
N TRP A 618 -3.27 -4.33 18.76
CA TRP A 618 -3.40 -5.54 19.59
C TRP A 618 -2.58 -6.73 19.08
N GLY A 619 -1.93 -6.60 17.92
CA GLY A 619 -1.15 -7.69 17.37
C GLY A 619 -0.48 -7.41 16.05
N GLY A 620 -1.21 -6.77 15.12
CA GLY A 620 -0.76 -6.58 13.74
C GLY A 620 0.61 -5.89 13.66
N ASN A 621 0.78 -4.78 14.38
CA ASN A 621 2.06 -4.08 14.40
C ASN A 621 3.15 -4.88 15.14
N ALA A 622 2.82 -5.42 16.31
CA ALA A 622 3.79 -6.08 17.19
C ALA A 622 4.39 -7.36 16.57
N VAL A 623 3.62 -8.10 15.75
CA VAL A 623 4.16 -9.28 15.06
C VAL A 623 5.21 -8.90 14.02
N ILE A 624 5.09 -7.75 13.36
CA ILE A 624 6.09 -7.31 12.38
C ILE A 624 7.39 -6.90 13.08
N ASP A 625 7.31 -6.18 14.21
CA ASP A 625 8.51 -5.89 15.01
C ASP A 625 9.19 -7.18 15.45
N LEU A 626 8.42 -8.14 15.99
CA LEU A 626 8.93 -9.44 16.45
C LEU A 626 9.61 -10.22 15.33
N LEU A 627 8.96 -10.37 14.17
CA LEU A 627 9.51 -11.14 13.07
C LEU A 627 10.79 -10.51 12.52
N CYS A 628 10.83 -9.17 12.41
CA CYS A 628 12.02 -8.47 11.95
C CYS A 628 13.16 -8.57 12.96
N GLU A 629 12.88 -8.35 14.25
CA GLU A 629 13.89 -8.40 15.30
C GLU A 629 14.39 -9.84 15.53
N LEU A 630 13.50 -10.84 15.48
CA LEU A 630 13.91 -12.24 15.55
C LEU A 630 14.78 -12.63 14.35
N TYR A 631 14.44 -12.19 13.13
CA TYR A 631 15.27 -12.47 11.95
C TYR A 631 16.70 -11.91 12.06
N GLU A 632 16.86 -10.75 12.71
CA GLU A 632 18.18 -10.14 12.93
C GLU A 632 19.11 -11.00 13.80
N TYR A 633 18.56 -11.82 14.71
CA TYR A 633 19.32 -12.68 15.63
C TYR A 633 19.17 -14.18 15.35
N ASP A 634 18.21 -14.55 14.52
CA ASP A 634 17.91 -15.88 14.00
C ASP A 634 17.50 -15.76 12.53
N PRO A 635 18.46 -15.75 11.57
CA PRO A 635 18.20 -15.47 10.15
C PRO A 635 17.53 -16.65 9.42
N ASN A 636 16.54 -17.26 10.06
CA ASN A 636 15.67 -18.25 9.45
C ASN A 636 14.67 -17.53 8.53
N GLN A 637 14.72 -17.88 7.25
CA GLN A 637 13.91 -17.26 6.20
C GLN A 637 12.41 -17.26 6.49
N LYS A 638 11.90 -18.23 7.26
CA LYS A 638 10.47 -18.30 7.61
C LYS A 638 9.95 -17.04 8.31
N TRP A 639 10.79 -16.38 9.11
CA TRP A 639 10.39 -15.17 9.85
C TRP A 639 10.23 -13.97 8.90
N TYR A 640 11.22 -13.80 8.03
CA TYR A 640 11.20 -12.77 7.01
C TYR A 640 10.05 -12.97 6.02
N ASP A 641 9.87 -14.20 5.53
CA ASP A 641 8.80 -14.53 4.58
C ASP A 641 7.41 -14.25 5.17
N ALA A 642 7.19 -14.57 6.45
CA ALA A 642 5.95 -14.25 7.14
C ALA A 642 5.74 -12.73 7.29
N ALA A 643 6.79 -11.97 7.60
CA ALA A 643 6.70 -10.51 7.71
C ALA A 643 6.36 -9.88 6.35
N VAL A 644 7.06 -10.30 5.29
CA VAL A 644 6.82 -9.90 3.89
C VAL A 644 5.40 -10.20 3.46
N ASP A 645 4.89 -11.40 3.73
CA ASP A 645 3.54 -11.82 3.34
C ASP A 645 2.46 -11.01 4.07
N ILE A 646 2.61 -10.78 5.38
CA ILE A 646 1.68 -9.95 6.17
C ILE A 646 1.69 -8.50 5.68
N VAL A 647 2.87 -7.90 5.47
CA VAL A 647 2.99 -6.50 5.04
C VAL A 647 2.52 -6.30 3.60
N ASN A 648 2.79 -7.25 2.70
CA ASN A 648 2.22 -7.21 1.35
C ASN A 648 0.70 -7.24 1.39
N TYR A 649 0.10 -8.13 2.18
CA TYR A 649 -1.36 -8.15 2.35
C TYR A 649 -1.88 -6.80 2.87
N LEU A 650 -1.20 -6.22 3.88
CA LEU A 650 -1.57 -4.92 4.42
C LEU A 650 -1.52 -3.80 3.35
N ILE A 651 -0.47 -3.77 2.52
CA ILE A 651 -0.32 -2.78 1.45
C ILE A 651 -1.37 -3.00 0.35
N ASP A 652 -1.54 -4.24 -0.10
CA ASP A 652 -2.33 -4.56 -1.29
C ASP A 652 -3.83 -4.61 -0.99
N LYS A 653 -4.19 -5.09 0.21
CA LYS A 653 -5.56 -5.39 0.62
C LYS A 653 -6.01 -4.66 1.87
N GLY A 654 -5.10 -4.07 2.64
CA GLY A 654 -5.46 -3.39 3.89
C GLY A 654 -6.00 -1.97 3.72
N ARG A 655 -5.89 -1.37 2.54
CA ARG A 655 -6.37 0.00 2.26
C ARG A 655 -7.81 0.01 1.77
N ASP A 656 -8.61 0.93 2.30
CA ASP A 656 -9.95 1.23 1.79
C ASP A 656 -9.92 2.11 0.52
N LYS A 657 -11.08 2.36 -0.08
CA LYS A 657 -11.21 3.20 -1.30
C LYS A 657 -10.66 4.62 -1.12
N SER A 658 -10.58 5.13 0.11
CA SER A 658 -10.01 6.44 0.43
C SER A 658 -8.53 6.38 0.82
N GLY A 659 -7.92 5.20 0.78
CA GLY A 659 -6.50 4.98 1.02
C GLY A 659 -6.13 4.81 2.49
N PHE A 660 -7.09 4.75 3.42
CA PHE A 660 -6.78 4.52 4.84
C PHE A 660 -6.55 3.04 5.12
N TYR A 661 -5.57 2.75 5.99
CA TYR A 661 -5.31 1.41 6.51
C TYR A 661 -6.34 1.02 7.59
N PRO A 662 -6.38 -0.23 8.08
CA PRO A 662 -7.33 -0.67 9.08
C PRO A 662 -7.33 0.26 10.31
N THR A 663 -8.51 0.56 10.88
CA THR A 663 -8.70 1.54 11.96
C THR A 663 -9.60 1.03 13.08
N GLY A 664 -9.35 1.52 14.29
CA GLY A 664 -10.19 1.28 15.46
C GLY A 664 -10.01 -0.10 16.08
N SER A 665 -10.79 -0.35 17.13
CA SER A 665 -10.70 -1.55 17.99
C SER A 665 -11.69 -2.65 17.63
N GLN A 666 -12.53 -2.43 16.61
CA GLN A 666 -13.51 -3.42 16.15
C GLN A 666 -12.89 -4.31 15.07
N PRO A 667 -13.04 -5.65 15.13
CA PRO A 667 -12.46 -6.56 14.14
C PRO A 667 -12.84 -6.21 12.70
N ASP A 668 -14.06 -5.71 12.48
CA ASP A 668 -14.53 -5.33 11.14
C ASP A 668 -13.76 -4.19 10.49
N HIS A 669 -13.11 -3.34 11.29
CA HIS A 669 -12.40 -2.14 10.83
C HIS A 669 -10.91 -2.20 11.11
N GLY A 670 -10.48 -2.86 12.19
CA GLY A 670 -9.10 -2.85 12.66
C GLY A 670 -8.26 -4.06 12.27
N ASN A 671 -8.87 -5.18 11.85
CA ASN A 671 -8.16 -6.43 11.58
C ASN A 671 -7.33 -6.34 10.28
N TRP A 672 -6.08 -6.81 10.32
CA TRP A 672 -5.12 -6.86 9.20
C TRP A 672 -5.31 -8.05 8.26
N SER A 673 -6.25 -8.96 8.54
CA SER A 673 -6.63 -10.07 7.66
C SER A 673 -7.88 -9.80 6.82
N LYS A 674 -8.41 -8.58 6.80
CA LYS A 674 -9.62 -8.22 6.04
C LYS A 674 -9.22 -7.49 4.75
N ASP A 675 -9.72 -7.97 3.62
CA ASP A 675 -9.60 -7.25 2.34
C ASP A 675 -10.53 -6.03 2.37
N ARG A 676 -9.95 -4.84 2.19
CA ARG A 676 -10.61 -3.54 2.25
C ARG A 676 -10.60 -2.82 0.92
N SER A 677 -10.02 -3.38 -0.14
CA SER A 677 -9.79 -2.66 -1.40
C SER A 677 -11.07 -2.03 -1.98
N ASN A 678 -12.23 -2.62 -1.68
CA ASN A 678 -13.54 -2.21 -2.15
C ASN A 678 -14.48 -1.72 -1.03
N LEU A 679 -13.97 -1.47 0.18
CA LEU A 679 -14.76 -0.98 1.31
C LEU A 679 -14.63 0.54 1.41
N ASP A 680 -15.70 1.19 1.88
CA ASP A 680 -15.63 2.60 2.28
C ASP A 680 -14.96 2.73 3.66
N PRO A 681 -14.23 3.82 3.90
CA PRO A 681 -13.67 4.10 5.21
C PRO A 681 -14.78 4.28 6.26
N PRO A 682 -14.55 3.90 7.54
CA PRO A 682 -15.37 4.37 8.65
C PRO A 682 -15.44 5.91 8.68
N GLU A 683 -16.49 6.48 9.30
CA GLU A 683 -16.65 7.93 9.39
C GLU A 683 -15.45 8.62 10.06
N GLU A 684 -14.89 7.98 11.10
CA GLU A 684 -13.73 8.46 11.83
C GLU A 684 -12.56 7.49 11.70
N ILE A 685 -11.40 8.03 11.33
CA ILE A 685 -10.16 7.27 11.21
C ILE A 685 -9.19 7.69 12.32
N THR A 686 -8.68 6.70 13.04
CA THR A 686 -7.77 6.90 14.19
C THR A 686 -6.31 6.93 13.75
N VAL A 687 -5.53 7.88 14.27
CA VAL A 687 -4.10 8.00 13.96
C VAL A 687 -3.31 6.79 14.45
N MET A 688 -3.70 6.20 15.58
CA MET A 688 -3.02 5.04 16.17
C MET A 688 -2.86 3.90 15.17
N SER A 689 -3.92 3.59 14.44
CA SER A 689 -3.93 2.43 13.54
C SER A 689 -3.14 2.69 12.26
N GLN A 690 -3.19 3.93 11.76
CA GLN A 690 -2.38 4.38 10.63
C GLN A 690 -0.88 4.41 10.98
N ALA A 691 -0.53 4.90 12.18
CA ALA A 691 0.85 4.90 12.68
C ALA A 691 1.40 3.48 12.91
N CYS A 692 0.56 2.55 13.36
CA CYS A 692 0.90 1.13 13.43
C CYS A 692 1.23 0.53 12.06
N ALA A 693 0.42 0.81 11.04
CA ALA A 693 0.71 0.37 9.67
C ALA A 693 2.02 0.98 9.14
N ALA A 694 2.25 2.27 9.39
CA ALA A 694 3.49 2.95 9.01
C ALA A 694 4.72 2.33 9.67
N ASN A 695 4.65 2.08 10.99
CA ASN A 695 5.74 1.43 11.72
C ASN A 695 6.05 0.04 11.14
N ALA A 696 5.04 -0.79 10.91
CA ALA A 696 5.24 -2.13 10.38
C ALA A 696 5.88 -2.13 8.99
N ILE A 697 5.36 -1.32 8.06
CA ILE A 697 5.88 -1.23 6.69
C ILE A 697 7.34 -0.75 6.71
N LEU A 698 7.63 0.33 7.46
CA LEU A 698 8.98 0.91 7.50
C LEU A 698 9.97 0.05 8.29
N ARG A 699 9.52 -0.67 9.32
CA ARG A 699 10.37 -1.63 10.05
C ARG A 699 10.88 -2.73 9.12
N LEU A 700 10.01 -3.24 8.26
CA LEU A 700 10.37 -4.26 7.27
C LEU A 700 11.27 -3.68 6.17
N ALA A 701 11.00 -2.45 5.70
CA ALA A 701 11.87 -1.76 4.74
C ALA A 701 13.30 -1.60 5.30
N CYS A 702 13.45 -1.19 6.57
CA CYS A 702 14.76 -1.10 7.24
C CYS A 702 15.48 -2.45 7.27
N LEU A 703 14.75 -3.55 7.50
CA LEU A 703 15.35 -4.89 7.48
C LEU A 703 15.83 -5.25 6.08
N GLN A 704 15.04 -4.95 5.04
CA GLN A 704 15.41 -5.19 3.64
C GLN A 704 16.68 -4.42 3.24
N ASP A 705 16.77 -3.13 3.56
CA ASP A 705 17.96 -2.33 3.33
C ASP A 705 19.19 -2.91 4.00
N LYS A 706 19.05 -3.31 5.27
CA LYS A 706 20.13 -3.91 6.05
C LYS A 706 20.61 -5.23 5.45
N MET A 707 19.72 -6.00 4.83
CA MET A 707 20.08 -7.22 4.10
C MET A 707 20.77 -6.90 2.77
N ALA A 708 20.36 -5.82 2.10
CA ALA A 708 20.90 -5.40 0.79
C ALA A 708 22.27 -4.71 0.89
N SER A 709 22.56 -3.99 1.97
CA SER A 709 23.83 -3.26 2.18
C SER A 709 25.05 -4.15 2.44
N GLY A 710 24.87 -5.47 2.40
CA GLY A 710 25.90 -6.45 2.74
C GLY A 710 25.95 -6.67 4.24
N TYR A 711 25.98 -7.95 4.65
CA TYR A 711 26.18 -8.37 6.03
C TYR A 711 27.45 -7.70 6.59
N ASP A 712 27.31 -6.64 7.36
CA ASP A 712 28.42 -6.06 8.11
C ASP A 712 28.78 -7.08 9.22
N GLU A 713 29.99 -7.66 9.11
CA GLU A 713 30.54 -8.69 10.01
C GLU A 713 30.55 -8.26 11.49
N THR A 714 30.31 -6.98 11.79
CA THR A 714 30.23 -6.45 13.16
C THR A 714 28.91 -6.76 13.88
N TRP A 715 27.84 -7.20 13.18
CA TRP A 715 26.48 -7.25 13.75
C TRP A 715 26.00 -8.60 14.25
N VAL A 716 26.73 -9.68 13.96
CA VAL A 716 26.48 -10.98 14.59
C VAL A 716 27.76 -11.40 15.30
N LYS A 717 27.98 -10.87 16.51
CA LYS A 717 28.74 -11.66 17.49
C LYS A 717 27.87 -12.86 17.91
N LYS A 718 27.68 -13.82 17.00
CA LYS A 718 27.54 -15.21 17.42
C LYS A 718 28.88 -15.55 18.03
N SER A 719 28.98 -15.50 19.35
CA SER A 719 30.01 -16.26 20.02
C SER A 719 29.62 -17.74 19.90
N PHE A 720 30.10 -18.42 18.87
CA PHE A 720 30.16 -19.88 18.93
C PHE A 720 31.39 -20.24 19.77
N LYS A 721 31.26 -21.15 20.73
CA LYS A 721 32.43 -21.66 21.45
C LYS A 721 32.93 -22.93 20.77
N ILE A 722 34.25 -23.01 20.67
CA ILE A 722 34.96 -24.25 20.37
C ILE A 722 35.56 -24.74 21.67
N TYR A 723 35.25 -25.96 22.07
CA TYR A 723 35.79 -26.56 23.29
C TYR A 723 36.15 -28.03 23.09
N PRO A 724 37.12 -28.58 23.84
CA PRO A 724 38.11 -27.84 24.61
C PRO A 724 39.01 -27.01 23.67
N ASN A 725 39.46 -25.84 24.13
CA ASN A 725 40.45 -25.04 23.44
C ASN A 725 41.36 -24.37 24.50
N PRO A 726 42.61 -24.84 24.71
CA PRO A 726 43.35 -25.78 23.88
C PRO A 726 42.79 -27.22 23.81
N ALA A 727 42.92 -27.86 22.65
CA ALA A 727 42.37 -29.18 22.31
C ALA A 727 43.46 -30.25 22.14
N LYS A 728 43.15 -31.53 22.41
CA LYS A 728 44.08 -32.66 22.20
C LYS A 728 43.66 -33.60 21.07
N GLU A 729 42.47 -34.18 21.16
CA GLU A 729 42.03 -35.21 20.19
C GLU A 729 40.78 -34.75 19.44
N TYR A 730 39.87 -34.05 20.11
CA TYR A 730 38.63 -33.58 19.51
C TYR A 730 38.37 -32.12 19.85
N ILE A 731 37.63 -31.46 18.97
CA ILE A 731 36.93 -30.21 19.26
C ILE A 731 35.44 -30.41 19.06
N TYR A 732 34.69 -29.64 19.82
CA TYR A 732 33.24 -29.53 19.78
C TYR A 732 32.87 -28.08 19.47
N VAL A 733 31.81 -27.91 18.70
CA VAL A 733 31.13 -26.64 18.52
C VAL A 733 29.87 -26.68 19.38
N ASP A 734 29.54 -25.58 20.07
CA ASP A 734 28.28 -25.43 20.83
C ASP A 734 27.07 -25.92 20.04
N ASP A 735 26.03 -26.38 20.73
CA ASP A 735 24.87 -27.04 20.10
C ASP A 735 24.16 -26.08 19.13
N THR A 736 24.27 -26.37 17.83
CA THR A 736 23.67 -25.57 16.76
C THR A 736 22.40 -26.25 16.27
N VAL A 737 21.35 -25.45 16.04
CA VAL A 737 20.04 -25.93 15.54
C VAL A 737 20.20 -26.67 14.21
N ASP A 738 21.16 -26.26 13.38
CA ASP A 738 21.50 -26.88 12.11
C ASP A 738 22.85 -27.59 12.17
N MET A 739 23.01 -28.65 11.37
CA MET A 739 24.24 -29.46 11.33
C MET A 739 25.40 -28.61 10.75
N PRO A 740 26.43 -28.27 11.55
CA PRO A 740 27.51 -27.42 11.10
C PRO A 740 28.49 -28.23 10.23
N THR A 741 29.22 -27.53 9.35
CA THR A 741 30.45 -28.06 8.75
C THR A 741 31.65 -27.39 9.43
N ILE A 742 32.51 -28.18 10.07
CA ILE A 742 33.72 -27.71 10.73
C ILE A 742 34.90 -27.92 9.79
N GLU A 743 35.68 -26.88 9.54
CA GLU A 743 36.90 -26.92 8.75
C GLU A 743 38.10 -26.40 9.55
N ILE A 744 39.27 -27.02 9.42
CA ILE A 744 40.52 -26.57 10.05
C ILE A 744 41.49 -26.10 8.99
N TYR A 745 42.13 -24.97 9.22
CA TYR A 745 43.13 -24.38 8.35
C TYR A 745 44.44 -24.12 9.10
N ASN A 746 45.57 -24.24 8.40
CA ASN A 746 46.84 -23.71 8.90
C ASN A 746 46.86 -22.18 8.82
N LEU A 747 47.88 -21.55 9.41
CA LEU A 747 48.03 -20.08 9.42
C LEU A 747 48.32 -19.48 8.03
N SER A 748 48.68 -20.30 7.05
CA SER A 748 48.88 -19.90 5.64
C SER A 748 47.60 -19.98 4.81
N GLY A 749 46.46 -20.38 5.41
CA GLY A 749 45.16 -20.43 4.74
C GLY A 749 44.87 -21.74 3.99
N GLU A 750 45.70 -22.76 4.14
CA GLU A 750 45.47 -24.10 3.56
C GLU A 750 44.52 -24.91 4.45
N ARG A 751 43.51 -25.55 3.85
CA ARG A 751 42.54 -26.39 4.55
C ARG A 751 43.13 -27.77 4.85
N LEU A 752 43.18 -28.14 6.12
CA LEU A 752 43.74 -29.40 6.62
C LEU A 752 42.67 -30.47 6.89
N LEU A 753 41.53 -30.09 7.48
CA LEU A 753 40.45 -31.01 7.86
C LEU A 753 39.08 -30.41 7.54
N SER A 754 38.09 -31.26 7.31
CA SER A 754 36.69 -30.88 7.17
C SER A 754 35.77 -32.04 7.59
N ALA A 755 34.73 -31.76 8.36
CA ALA A 755 33.66 -32.73 8.63
C ALA A 755 32.33 -32.03 8.93
N ALA A 756 31.22 -32.69 8.60
CA ALA A 756 29.89 -32.30 9.05
C ALA A 756 29.61 -32.86 10.46
N GLY A 757 28.96 -32.07 11.30
CA GLY A 757 28.60 -32.41 12.68
C GLY A 757 29.26 -31.50 13.72
N ASN A 758 28.80 -31.60 14.96
CA ASN A 758 29.23 -30.76 16.09
C ASN A 758 30.54 -31.23 16.76
N ARG A 759 31.20 -32.26 16.23
CA ARG A 759 32.46 -32.82 16.74
C ARG A 759 33.42 -33.12 15.59
N LEU A 760 34.67 -32.67 15.71
CA LEU A 760 35.74 -32.97 14.75
C LEU A 760 36.94 -33.61 15.46
N ASN A 761 37.45 -34.71 14.90
CA ASN A 761 38.70 -35.32 15.33
C ASN A 761 39.88 -34.53 14.74
N ILE A 762 40.82 -34.13 15.60
CA ILE A 762 42.02 -33.37 15.25
C ILE A 762 43.30 -34.05 15.75
N SER A 763 43.26 -35.34 16.11
CA SER A 763 44.40 -36.09 16.65
C SER A 763 45.64 -36.02 15.78
N ASP A 764 45.44 -35.98 14.46
CA ASP A 764 46.51 -36.06 13.46
C ASP A 764 47.15 -34.70 13.16
N LEU A 765 46.62 -33.61 13.74
CA LEU A 765 47.22 -32.30 13.65
C LEU A 765 48.45 -32.21 14.57
N SER A 766 49.53 -31.62 14.05
CA SER A 766 50.71 -31.27 14.84
C SER A 766 50.37 -30.23 15.92
N LYS A 767 51.13 -30.18 17.01
CA LYS A 767 50.95 -29.13 18.03
C LYS A 767 51.13 -27.74 17.43
N GLY A 768 50.23 -26.81 17.71
CA GLY A 768 50.28 -25.48 17.10
C GLY A 768 48.95 -24.73 17.10
N ALA A 769 48.96 -23.54 16.51
CA ALA A 769 47.77 -22.72 16.33
C ALA A 769 47.17 -22.93 14.93
N TYR A 770 45.84 -23.03 14.88
CA TYR A 770 45.05 -23.25 13.68
C TYR A 770 43.88 -22.26 13.62
N ILE A 771 43.32 -22.09 12.43
CA ILE A 771 42.05 -21.38 12.23
C ILE A 771 40.96 -22.43 12.05
N VAL A 772 39.89 -22.34 12.82
CA VAL A 772 38.69 -23.15 12.64
C VAL A 772 37.65 -22.31 11.96
N LYS A 773 37.11 -22.81 10.85
CA LYS A 773 35.90 -22.27 10.24
C LYS A 773 34.72 -23.18 10.54
N VAL A 774 33.61 -22.59 10.98
CA VAL A 774 32.36 -23.31 11.21
C VAL A 774 31.33 -22.74 10.25
N ILE A 775 30.76 -23.58 9.40
CA ILE A 775 29.79 -23.19 8.38
C ILE A 775 28.42 -23.71 8.79
N ILE A 776 27.44 -22.81 8.92
CA ILE A 776 26.05 -23.13 9.30
C ILE A 776 25.14 -22.37 8.33
N ASN A 777 24.29 -23.08 7.59
CA ASN A 777 23.36 -22.50 6.61
C ASN A 777 24.02 -21.46 5.69
N HIS A 778 25.16 -21.81 5.09
CA HIS A 778 25.96 -20.94 4.21
C HIS A 778 26.67 -19.75 4.87
N THR A 779 26.54 -19.55 6.19
CA THR A 779 27.28 -18.54 6.96
C THR A 779 28.55 -19.14 7.55
N THR A 780 29.68 -18.45 7.40
CA THR A 780 31.00 -18.90 7.88
C THR A 780 31.44 -18.11 9.12
N TYR A 781 31.71 -18.81 10.22
CA TYR A 781 32.29 -18.25 11.45
C TYR A 781 33.75 -18.68 11.59
N GLN A 782 34.61 -17.85 12.19
CA GLN A 782 36.04 -18.17 12.38
C GLN A 782 36.48 -18.02 13.83
N SER A 783 37.32 -18.93 14.31
CA SER A 783 37.94 -18.85 15.64
C SER A 783 39.32 -19.51 15.67
N LYS A 784 40.16 -19.10 16.62
CA LYS A 784 41.49 -19.66 16.81
C LYS A 784 41.41 -20.95 17.61
N LEU A 785 42.07 -22.01 17.13
CA LEU A 785 42.25 -23.26 17.86
C LEU A 785 43.72 -23.45 18.26
N ILE A 786 43.96 -23.85 19.49
CA ILE A 786 45.26 -24.29 19.98
C ILE A 786 45.25 -25.81 20.12
N LYS A 787 46.07 -26.52 19.34
CA LYS A 787 46.30 -27.96 19.46
C LYS A 787 47.49 -28.23 20.39
N ASN A 788 47.24 -28.97 21.46
CA ASN A 788 48.23 -29.38 22.47
C ASN A 788 48.83 -30.78 22.23
#